data_AF-A0A8T5J8X2-F1
#
_entry.id   AF-A0A8T5J8X2-F1
#
_cell.length_a   1.000
_cell.length_b   1.000
_cell.length_c   1.000
_cell.angle_alpha   90.00
_cell.angle_beta   90.00
_cell.angle_gamma   90.00
#
_symmetry.space_group_name_H-M   'P 1'
#
loop_
_entity.id
_entity.type
_entity.pdbx_description
1 polymer ?
#
loop_
_entity_poly.entity_id
_entity_poly.type
_entity_poly.pdbx_seq_one_letter_code
_entity_poly.pdbx_strand_id
1 'polypeptide(L)'
;MANPSSENFYEGGDSSLKPDFSSGAPYTGFTNLSGSQIGFSGNPMTSDQVTETVNAIKQGTKVFEVGALNQKTLEAIPKQHFDEIRALTKLTGVNPSFHAPLTDAAGFGERGYEGEETRVQNERKMFDAIQKGFLIDPDRNIPIVFHSGNAGGYTTQLIGEKDEKGKIISKVKSIPVINLESKQTVQVEDSRLYSIGHTQEIIAGFEDIKKGGKIMSAKDSIRNQNDTGWDKEINEFTLAKRFANQALNDAITSTKSVSPDGTEEHAFVLAKTQIKSEADKAAFKKVYDENPSFEQSLNSAATLISSNHQSLNTLFNKAYKYGSEKQKLALIQLSSDWNQDTHNQAEAFEKAGVIKLNNYEEQIMENNLQEKYVDRLKAITEPRYLQRDGIVLKDEKTGKKLRDENFGAPKVHVNASDYAMDEAAKTFGNLAIRSYNEYKEKAPTIVVENIWEGLGFSTADDMRKLLDKSRAGFEKFLRKKGKSESEAKKIAAKQLGVTWDMGHINMAKGKGFDDKYVEEETAKIAEYVKHVHVTDNFGFEDSHLIPGMGNVPIKKVLEALEKEGKIDEMKMIVEAGGINQAFKKLPHQMSLGAFNAGLGGAPSGQTGGMMGDYFGGYGTVSPEQHHTMYGAGFTTMPAELGGQMPGGQSRFGGTPMA
;
A
#
# COMPACT_ATOMS: atom_id res chain seq x y z
N MET A 1 36.99 -72.36 13.80
CA MET A 1 37.84 -71.45 14.59
C MET A 1 39.19 -71.34 13.90
N ALA A 2 39.43 -70.24 13.20
CA ALA A 2 40.73 -69.70 12.80
C ALA A 2 40.44 -68.37 12.08
N ASN A 3 41.14 -67.31 12.48
CA ASN A 3 41.11 -66.01 11.80
C ASN A 3 42.02 -66.09 10.55
N PRO A 4 41.68 -65.40 9.46
CA PRO A 4 42.72 -64.63 8.79
C PRO A 4 42.27 -63.19 8.46
N SER A 5 43.24 -62.31 8.64
CA SER A 5 43.34 -60.91 8.24
C SER A 5 43.01 -60.61 6.77
N SER A 6 42.32 -59.48 6.54
CA SER A 6 42.43 -58.61 5.36
C SER A 6 42.44 -57.17 5.89
N GLU A 7 43.58 -56.48 5.93
CA GLU A 7 44.21 -55.70 4.85
C GLU A 7 43.25 -54.70 4.17
N ASN A 8 43.46 -53.42 4.51
CA ASN A 8 43.17 -52.21 3.76
C ASN A 8 41.82 -52.10 3.03
N PHE A 9 40.87 -51.43 3.70
CA PHE A 9 40.11 -50.37 3.03
C PHE A 9 40.33 -49.07 3.80
N TYR A 10 41.35 -48.32 3.36
CA TYR A 10 41.34 -46.88 3.52
C TYR A 10 40.17 -46.40 2.66
N GLU A 11 39.00 -46.16 3.26
CA GLU A 11 37.97 -45.37 2.60
C GLU A 11 38.62 -44.01 2.33
N GLY A 12 38.87 -43.73 1.04
CA GLY A 12 39.60 -42.56 0.62
C GLY A 12 39.08 -41.32 1.33
N GLY A 13 39.98 -40.55 1.92
CA GLY A 13 39.63 -39.31 2.61
C GLY A 13 38.76 -38.41 1.73
N ASP A 14 37.77 -37.79 2.36
CA ASP A 14 36.81 -36.91 1.71
C ASP A 14 37.50 -35.92 0.78
N SER A 15 37.10 -35.93 -0.49
CA SER A 15 37.59 -34.98 -1.47
C SER A 15 37.06 -33.59 -1.14
N SER A 16 37.95 -32.65 -0.88
CA SER A 16 37.61 -31.22 -0.74
C SER A 16 36.97 -30.60 -1.99
N LEU A 17 36.97 -31.33 -3.12
CA LEU A 17 36.41 -30.91 -4.41
C LEU A 17 35.01 -31.48 -4.69
N LYS A 18 34.49 -32.35 -3.82
CA LYS A 18 33.10 -32.81 -3.83
C LYS A 18 32.69 -33.05 -2.37
N PRO A 19 32.06 -32.07 -1.69
CA PRO A 19 31.53 -32.34 -0.37
C PRO A 19 30.50 -33.46 -0.50
N ASP A 20 30.77 -34.61 0.12
CA ASP A 20 29.82 -35.69 0.16
C ASP A 20 28.74 -35.34 1.18
N PHE A 21 27.60 -34.85 0.68
CA PHE A 21 26.41 -34.53 1.48
C PHE A 21 25.53 -35.76 1.73
N SER A 22 26.08 -36.98 1.61
CA SER A 22 25.40 -38.27 1.78
C SER A 22 24.72 -38.49 3.14
N SER A 23 24.82 -37.55 4.09
CA SER A 23 24.25 -37.62 5.43
C SER A 23 22.93 -36.83 5.64
N GLY A 24 22.35 -36.21 4.60
CA GLY A 24 21.05 -35.53 4.71
C GLY A 24 21.12 -34.12 5.34
N ALA A 25 22.28 -33.48 5.31
CA ALA A 25 22.41 -32.07 5.65
C ALA A 25 21.80 -31.19 4.54
N PRO A 26 21.07 -30.12 4.87
CA PRO A 26 20.48 -29.23 3.87
C PRO A 26 21.59 -28.58 3.04
N TYR A 27 21.44 -28.51 1.72
CA TYR A 27 22.40 -27.91 0.80
C TYR A 27 21.68 -27.13 -0.31
N THR A 28 22.06 -25.88 -0.50
CA THR A 28 21.39 -24.95 -1.43
C THR A 28 21.92 -25.05 -2.86
N GLY A 29 23.12 -25.62 -3.07
CA GLY A 29 23.77 -25.67 -4.38
C GLY A 29 24.50 -24.37 -4.79
N PHE A 30 24.51 -23.35 -3.93
CA PHE A 30 25.21 -22.08 -4.13
C PHE A 30 26.35 -21.94 -3.12
N THR A 31 27.59 -21.78 -3.60
CA THR A 31 28.79 -21.79 -2.75
C THR A 31 29.58 -20.49 -2.76
N ASN A 32 29.13 -19.48 -3.51
CA ASN A 32 29.85 -18.21 -3.70
C ASN A 32 29.57 -17.18 -2.58
N LEU A 33 29.02 -17.59 -1.43
CA LEU A 33 28.81 -16.67 -0.30
C LEU A 33 29.92 -16.81 0.73
N SER A 34 30.44 -15.67 1.19
CA SER A 34 31.29 -15.63 2.37
C SER A 34 30.45 -15.89 3.63
N GLY A 35 30.98 -16.68 4.57
CA GLY A 35 30.36 -16.83 5.89
C GLY A 35 30.19 -15.50 6.63
N SER A 36 30.96 -14.47 6.28
CA SER A 36 30.83 -13.12 6.83
C SER A 36 29.61 -12.34 6.33
N GLN A 37 28.96 -12.78 5.26
CA GLN A 37 27.72 -12.18 4.73
C GLN A 37 26.47 -12.86 5.28
N ILE A 38 26.62 -14.09 5.77
CA ILE A 38 25.52 -14.93 6.25
C ILE A 38 25.28 -14.64 7.73
N GLY A 39 24.12 -14.06 8.02
CA GLY A 39 23.62 -13.80 9.35
C GLY A 39 22.33 -14.54 9.63
N PHE A 40 21.70 -14.19 10.74
CA PHE A 40 20.36 -14.64 11.10
C PHE A 40 19.63 -13.57 11.91
N SER A 41 18.32 -13.66 12.00
CA SER A 41 17.51 -12.75 12.81
C SER A 41 17.33 -13.27 14.24
N GLY A 42 17.35 -12.35 15.21
CA GLY A 42 16.95 -12.63 16.58
C GLY A 42 15.46 -12.91 16.68
N ASN A 43 15.00 -13.45 17.81
CA ASN A 43 13.56 -13.63 18.02
C ASN A 43 12.83 -12.26 18.09
N PRO A 44 11.96 -11.91 17.12
CA PRO A 44 11.34 -10.58 17.10
C PRO A 44 10.18 -10.45 18.11
N MET A 45 9.84 -11.52 18.82
CA MET A 45 8.78 -11.54 19.84
C MET A 45 9.26 -11.11 21.23
N THR A 46 10.56 -11.07 21.48
CA THR A 46 11.13 -10.65 22.77
C THR A 46 11.61 -9.21 22.72
N SER A 47 11.45 -8.47 23.83
CA SER A 47 12.08 -7.16 24.02
C SER A 47 13.55 -7.27 24.45
N ASP A 48 14.01 -8.46 24.86
CA ASP A 48 15.41 -8.70 25.23
C ASP A 48 16.29 -8.98 24.01
N GLN A 49 16.39 -7.97 23.14
CA GLN A 49 17.24 -8.02 21.94
C GLN A 49 18.74 -7.97 22.27
N VAL A 50 19.13 -7.55 23.48
CA VAL A 50 20.54 -7.58 23.93
C VAL A 50 21.00 -9.02 24.06
N THR A 51 20.22 -9.87 24.73
CA THR A 51 20.54 -11.29 24.86
C THR A 51 20.58 -11.99 23.51
N GLU A 52 19.64 -11.69 22.60
CA GLU A 52 19.67 -12.24 21.23
C GLU A 52 20.95 -11.83 20.48
N THR A 53 21.38 -10.58 20.62
CA THR A 53 22.65 -10.07 20.04
C THR A 53 23.87 -10.78 20.63
N VAL A 54 23.93 -10.96 21.95
CA VAL A 54 25.03 -11.69 22.61
C VAL A 54 25.08 -13.14 22.15
N ASN A 55 23.92 -13.80 22.00
CA ASN A 55 23.83 -15.16 21.48
C ASN A 55 24.36 -15.26 20.04
N ALA A 56 24.06 -14.27 19.20
CA ALA A 56 24.61 -14.18 17.85
C ALA A 56 26.13 -14.01 17.85
N ILE A 57 26.65 -13.12 18.70
CA ILE A 57 28.11 -12.92 18.88
C ILE A 57 28.80 -14.22 19.30
N LYS A 58 28.23 -14.99 20.23
CA LYS A 58 28.79 -16.29 20.66
C LYS A 58 28.90 -17.31 19.54
N GLN A 59 28.05 -17.20 18.51
CA GLN A 59 28.09 -18.07 17.33
C GLN A 59 29.13 -17.64 16.30
N GLY A 60 29.84 -16.53 16.53
CA GLY A 60 30.86 -16.02 15.61
C GLY A 60 30.27 -15.31 14.38
N THR A 61 28.97 -14.99 14.37
CA THR A 61 28.37 -14.34 13.21
C THR A 61 28.94 -12.95 12.99
N LYS A 62 28.97 -12.50 11.73
CA LYS A 62 29.38 -11.13 11.36
C LYS A 62 28.21 -10.25 10.94
N VAL A 63 27.02 -10.83 10.77
CA VAL A 63 25.80 -10.10 10.40
C VAL A 63 24.67 -10.61 11.29
N PHE A 64 23.89 -9.71 11.84
CA PHE A 64 22.79 -10.06 12.74
C PHE A 64 21.64 -9.08 12.56
N GLU A 65 20.42 -9.58 12.50
CA GLU A 65 19.25 -8.72 12.44
C GLU A 65 18.56 -8.61 13.79
N VAL A 66 18.53 -7.39 14.32
CA VAL A 66 17.77 -7.03 15.51
C VAL A 66 16.35 -6.74 15.08
N GLY A 67 15.33 -7.21 15.81
CA GLY A 67 13.95 -7.04 15.34
C GLY A 67 12.92 -6.89 16.44
N ALA A 68 11.75 -6.37 16.05
CA ALA A 68 10.54 -6.39 16.85
C ALA A 68 9.33 -6.63 15.93
N LEU A 69 8.57 -7.69 16.17
CA LEU A 69 7.48 -8.08 15.26
C LEU A 69 6.31 -7.08 15.29
N ASN A 70 6.05 -6.50 16.46
CA ASN A 70 4.93 -5.60 16.67
C ASN A 70 5.36 -4.35 17.45
N GLN A 71 4.53 -3.30 17.33
CA GLN A 71 4.82 -1.99 17.91
C GLN A 71 4.95 -2.04 19.44
N LYS A 72 4.15 -2.87 20.11
CA LYS A 72 4.20 -3.03 21.57
C LYS A 72 5.55 -3.59 22.03
N THR A 73 6.08 -4.59 21.32
CA THR A 73 7.42 -5.13 21.60
C THR A 73 8.48 -4.05 21.41
N LEU A 74 8.42 -3.28 20.32
CA LEU A 74 9.37 -2.20 20.05
C LEU A 74 9.34 -1.09 21.11
N GLU A 75 8.16 -0.74 21.63
CA GLU A 75 7.99 0.26 22.69
C GLU A 75 8.49 -0.24 24.05
N ALA A 76 8.45 -1.56 24.27
CA ALA A 76 8.96 -2.18 25.48
C ALA A 76 10.49 -2.29 25.53
N ILE A 77 11.20 -2.11 24.40
CA ILE A 77 12.67 -2.13 24.37
C ILE A 77 13.20 -0.77 24.88
N PRO A 78 13.91 -0.73 26.03
CA PRO A 78 14.49 0.52 26.53
C PRO A 78 15.54 1.07 25.57
N LYS A 79 15.68 2.39 25.51
CA LYS A 79 16.71 3.04 24.68
C LYS A 79 18.12 2.51 24.98
N GLN A 80 18.40 2.23 26.26
CA GLN A 80 19.67 1.70 26.76
C GLN A 80 20.03 0.35 26.14
N HIS A 81 19.04 -0.46 25.74
CA HIS A 81 19.31 -1.73 25.06
C HIS A 81 19.91 -1.48 23.68
N PHE A 82 19.45 -0.46 22.95
CA PHE A 82 20.03 -0.10 21.65
C PHE A 82 21.46 0.45 21.80
N ASP A 83 21.72 1.23 22.86
CA ASP A 83 23.07 1.71 23.18
C ASP A 83 24.02 0.55 23.54
N GLU A 84 23.54 -0.47 24.25
CA GLU A 84 24.31 -1.68 24.57
C GLU A 84 24.57 -2.54 23.33
N ILE A 85 23.56 -2.77 22.49
CA ILE A 85 23.73 -3.47 21.20
C ILE A 85 24.76 -2.73 20.34
N ARG A 86 24.74 -1.40 20.32
CA ARG A 86 25.77 -0.59 19.64
C ARG A 86 27.16 -0.86 20.19
N ALA A 87 27.33 -0.89 21.52
CA ALA A 87 28.62 -1.17 22.14
C ALA A 87 29.12 -2.57 21.76
N LEU A 88 28.25 -3.59 21.85
CA LEU A 88 28.55 -4.97 21.49
C LEU A 88 28.92 -5.13 20.01
N THR A 89 28.15 -4.55 19.10
CA THR A 89 28.42 -4.63 17.65
C THR A 89 29.71 -3.93 17.26
N LYS A 90 30.04 -2.79 17.90
CA LYS A 90 31.33 -2.10 17.71
C LYS A 90 32.52 -2.92 18.21
N LEU A 91 32.38 -3.57 19.35
CA LEU A 91 33.45 -4.38 19.94
C LEU A 91 33.76 -5.64 19.11
N THR A 92 32.72 -6.26 18.56
CA THR A 92 32.81 -7.58 17.92
C THR A 92 32.91 -7.52 16.40
N GLY A 93 32.66 -6.34 15.83
CA GLY A 93 32.61 -6.12 14.39
C GLY A 93 31.34 -6.66 13.73
N VAL A 94 30.35 -7.13 14.50
CA VAL A 94 29.04 -7.54 13.96
C VAL A 94 28.40 -6.36 13.23
N ASN A 95 27.83 -6.61 12.06
CA ASN A 95 27.19 -5.63 11.19
C ASN A 95 25.67 -5.79 11.24
N PRO A 96 24.96 -4.97 12.04
CA PRO A 96 23.55 -5.17 12.29
C PRO A 96 22.66 -4.69 11.14
N SER A 97 21.49 -5.30 10.98
CA SER A 97 20.29 -4.71 10.37
C SER A 97 19.19 -4.60 11.42
N PHE A 98 18.12 -3.87 11.11
CA PHE A 98 16.98 -3.74 12.01
C PHE A 98 15.66 -4.05 11.30
N HIS A 99 14.95 -5.06 11.79
CA HIS A 99 13.62 -5.41 11.31
C HIS A 99 12.55 -4.63 12.08
N ALA A 100 11.84 -3.75 11.38
CA ALA A 100 10.81 -2.92 11.99
C ALA A 100 9.49 -3.70 12.22
N PRO A 101 8.62 -3.20 13.11
CA PRO A 101 7.30 -3.79 13.32
C PRO A 101 6.42 -3.81 12.08
N LEU A 102 5.55 -4.82 12.02
CA LEU A 102 4.48 -4.93 11.05
C LEU A 102 3.54 -3.72 11.14
N THR A 103 3.64 -2.81 10.17
CA THR A 103 2.83 -1.60 10.06
C THR A 103 2.49 -1.35 8.59
N ASP A 104 1.19 -1.18 8.29
CA ASP A 104 0.75 -0.91 6.92
C ASP A 104 1.04 0.54 6.50
N ALA A 105 1.92 0.71 5.52
CA ALA A 105 2.36 2.03 5.05
C ALA A 105 1.27 2.78 4.25
N ALA A 106 0.27 2.07 3.72
CA ALA A 106 -0.84 2.65 2.97
C ALA A 106 -1.97 3.17 3.88
N GLY A 107 -2.00 2.79 5.15
CA GLY A 107 -3.04 3.17 6.11
C GLY A 107 -4.31 2.32 6.00
N PHE A 108 -4.18 1.09 5.50
CA PHE A 108 -5.27 0.13 5.41
C PHE A 108 -5.30 -0.78 6.65
N GLY A 109 -6.51 -1.12 7.07
CA GLY A 109 -6.80 -2.19 8.03
C GLY A 109 -7.55 -3.34 7.36
N GLU A 110 -8.17 -4.21 8.16
CA GLU A 110 -8.88 -5.39 7.66
C GLU A 110 -10.08 -5.08 6.76
N ARG A 111 -10.76 -3.95 6.99
CA ARG A 111 -12.03 -3.59 6.31
C ARG A 111 -11.87 -2.58 5.18
N GLY A 112 -10.65 -2.11 4.93
CA GLY A 112 -10.35 -1.08 3.92
C GLY A 112 -9.48 0.04 4.47
N TYR A 113 -9.61 1.22 3.88
CA TYR A 113 -8.78 2.38 4.24
C TYR A 113 -9.32 3.05 5.51
N GLU A 114 -8.49 3.18 6.53
CA GLU A 114 -8.95 3.77 7.80
C GLU A 114 -8.91 5.31 7.77
N GLY A 115 -8.13 5.87 6.85
CA GLY A 115 -8.06 7.31 6.60
C GLY A 115 -6.64 7.87 6.72
N GLU A 116 -6.50 9.13 6.30
CA GLU A 116 -5.20 9.83 6.30
C GLU A 116 -4.62 9.95 7.71
N GLU A 117 -5.47 10.07 8.74
CA GLU A 117 -5.01 10.11 10.14
C GLU A 117 -4.29 8.82 10.52
N THR A 118 -4.87 7.65 10.22
CA THR A 118 -4.23 6.35 10.46
C THR A 118 -2.92 6.22 9.69
N ARG A 119 -2.91 6.59 8.40
CA ARG A 119 -1.67 6.56 7.59
C ARG A 119 -0.56 7.42 8.22
N VAL A 120 -0.90 8.64 8.66
CA VAL A 120 0.05 9.55 9.33
C VAL A 120 0.51 8.99 10.68
N GLN A 121 -0.37 8.34 11.44
CA GLN A 121 0.01 7.66 12.68
C GLN A 121 0.96 6.48 12.42
N ASN A 122 0.70 5.68 11.39
CA ASN A 122 1.57 4.58 10.94
C ASN A 122 2.94 5.12 10.50
N GLU A 123 2.98 6.21 9.74
CA GLU A 123 4.22 6.90 9.35
C GLU A 123 5.04 7.32 10.60
N ARG A 124 4.39 7.79 11.67
CA ARG A 124 5.09 8.12 12.93
C ARG A 124 5.66 6.89 13.64
N LYS A 125 4.94 5.77 13.68
CA LYS A 125 5.41 4.50 14.26
C LYS A 125 6.60 3.95 13.46
N MET A 126 6.51 3.95 12.14
CA MET A 126 7.60 3.56 11.26
C MET A 126 8.83 4.47 11.46
N PHE A 127 8.62 5.77 11.68
CA PHE A 127 9.72 6.66 11.99
C PHE A 127 10.37 6.37 13.35
N ASP A 128 9.61 6.02 14.40
CA ASP A 128 10.17 5.57 15.69
C ASP A 128 11.11 4.37 15.50
N ALA A 129 10.72 3.41 14.65
CA ALA A 129 11.58 2.28 14.28
C ALA A 129 12.88 2.73 13.58
N ILE A 130 12.83 3.73 12.68
CA ILE A 130 14.02 4.32 12.07
C ILE A 130 14.93 4.95 13.13
N GLN A 131 14.38 5.71 14.08
CA GLN A 131 15.15 6.38 15.13
C GLN A 131 15.85 5.35 16.03
N LYS A 132 15.14 4.29 16.45
CA LYS A 132 15.70 3.22 17.27
C LYS A 132 16.74 2.39 16.52
N GLY A 133 16.47 2.01 15.27
CA GLY A 133 17.43 1.31 14.43
C GLY A 133 18.70 2.13 14.18
N PHE A 134 18.59 3.45 13.99
CA PHE A 134 19.75 4.34 13.86
C PHE A 134 20.65 4.35 15.12
N LEU A 135 20.09 4.17 16.33
CA LEU A 135 20.89 4.10 17.56
C LEU A 135 21.81 2.88 17.61
N ILE A 136 21.42 1.77 16.97
CA ILE A 136 22.22 0.55 16.93
C ILE A 136 23.55 0.80 16.24
N ASP A 137 23.53 1.55 15.14
CA ASP A 137 24.75 1.90 14.43
C ASP A 137 24.64 3.22 13.65
N PRO A 138 24.93 4.37 14.29
CA PRO A 138 24.83 5.67 13.65
C PRO A 138 26.04 6.01 12.76
N ASP A 139 27.07 5.16 12.76
CA ASP A 139 28.31 5.38 12.02
C ASP A 139 28.33 4.59 10.70
N ARG A 140 27.64 3.44 10.65
CA ARG A 140 27.35 2.69 9.42
C ARG A 140 25.97 3.03 8.86
N ASN A 141 25.79 2.80 7.56
CA ASN A 141 24.50 2.92 6.90
C ASN A 141 23.66 1.66 7.17
N ILE A 142 23.02 1.58 8.34
CA ILE A 142 22.21 0.43 8.75
C ILE A 142 20.96 0.26 7.86
N PRO A 143 20.68 -0.95 7.34
CA PRO A 143 19.40 -1.28 6.72
C PRO A 143 18.29 -1.42 7.77
N ILE A 144 17.17 -0.74 7.54
CA ILE A 144 15.94 -0.82 8.32
C ILE A 144 14.87 -1.45 7.44
N VAL A 145 14.45 -2.67 7.79
CA VAL A 145 13.50 -3.48 7.03
C VAL A 145 12.07 -3.15 7.41
N PHE A 146 11.24 -2.85 6.40
CA PHE A 146 9.80 -2.68 6.54
C PHE A 146 9.08 -3.54 5.51
N HIS A 147 8.05 -4.26 5.92
CA HIS A 147 7.17 -4.94 4.99
C HIS A 147 6.49 -3.94 4.03
N SER A 148 6.32 -4.35 2.78
CA SER A 148 5.74 -3.52 1.73
C SER A 148 4.26 -3.18 1.98
N GLY A 149 3.48 -4.15 2.46
CA GLY A 149 2.07 -3.97 2.77
C GLY A 149 1.45 -5.15 3.50
N ASN A 150 0.70 -4.88 4.58
CA ASN A 150 0.27 -5.94 5.50
C ASN A 150 -1.22 -6.31 5.38
N ALA A 151 -2.02 -5.57 4.63
CA ALA A 151 -3.44 -5.88 4.45
C ALA A 151 -3.74 -6.45 3.07
N GLY A 152 -4.38 -7.62 3.02
CA GLY A 152 -4.86 -8.22 1.76
C GLY A 152 -6.08 -7.51 1.16
N GLY A 153 -6.72 -6.61 1.91
CA GLY A 153 -7.94 -5.89 1.50
C GLY A 153 -7.76 -4.98 0.28
N TYR A 154 -6.50 -4.61 -0.04
CA TYR A 154 -6.15 -3.83 -1.23
C TYR A 154 -5.26 -4.58 -2.22
N THR A 155 -5.05 -5.89 -2.02
CA THR A 155 -4.22 -6.69 -2.93
C THR A 155 -5.01 -7.23 -4.11
N THR A 156 -4.47 -7.01 -5.31
CA THR A 156 -4.90 -7.72 -6.53
C THR A 156 -4.44 -9.17 -6.43
N GLN A 157 -5.38 -10.11 -6.48
CA GLN A 157 -5.05 -11.53 -6.32
C GLN A 157 -4.64 -12.12 -7.67
N LEU A 158 -3.42 -12.68 -7.74
CA LEU A 158 -2.93 -13.35 -8.93
C LEU A 158 -2.95 -14.88 -8.77
N ILE A 159 -3.11 -15.56 -9.90
CA ILE A 159 -2.94 -17.02 -10.03
C ILE A 159 -2.07 -17.34 -11.23
N GLY A 160 -1.30 -18.42 -11.13
CA GLY A 160 -0.54 -18.98 -12.25
C GLY A 160 -1.44 -19.86 -13.11
N GLU A 161 -1.50 -19.57 -14.41
CA GLU A 161 -2.21 -20.40 -15.39
C GLU A 161 -1.29 -20.72 -16.56
N LYS A 162 -1.43 -21.91 -17.17
CA LYS A 162 -0.66 -22.27 -18.38
C LYS A 162 -1.31 -21.65 -19.61
N ASP A 163 -0.51 -20.95 -20.42
CA ASP A 163 -0.92 -20.51 -21.75
C ASP A 163 -1.04 -21.68 -22.75
N GLU A 164 -1.45 -21.39 -23.98
CA GLU A 164 -1.60 -22.39 -25.06
C GLU A 164 -0.29 -23.14 -25.40
N LYS A 165 0.86 -22.58 -25.01
CA LYS A 165 2.20 -23.16 -25.21
C LYS A 165 2.72 -23.86 -23.94
N GLY A 166 1.92 -23.93 -22.88
CA GLY A 166 2.27 -24.54 -21.60
C GLY A 166 3.15 -23.67 -20.70
N LYS A 167 3.40 -22.40 -21.04
CA LYS A 167 4.13 -21.44 -20.20
C LYS A 167 3.20 -20.92 -19.10
N ILE A 168 3.67 -20.89 -17.85
CA ILE A 168 2.94 -20.25 -16.75
C ILE A 168 2.91 -18.72 -16.96
N ILE A 169 1.71 -18.14 -16.89
CA ILE A 169 1.45 -16.71 -16.97
C ILE A 169 0.63 -16.26 -15.75
N SER A 170 0.85 -15.02 -15.31
CA SER A 170 0.05 -14.41 -14.24
C SER A 170 -1.31 -13.99 -14.77
N LYS A 171 -2.38 -14.48 -14.12
CA LYS A 171 -3.76 -14.08 -14.39
C LYS A 171 -4.36 -13.42 -13.15
N VAL A 172 -5.04 -12.30 -13.37
CA VAL A 172 -5.79 -11.61 -12.33
C VAL A 172 -7.02 -12.45 -11.97
N LYS A 173 -7.10 -12.89 -10.71
CA LYS A 173 -8.26 -13.58 -10.16
C LYS A 173 -9.31 -12.58 -9.68
N SER A 174 -8.90 -11.60 -8.88
CA SER A 174 -9.77 -10.55 -8.35
C SER A 174 -9.03 -9.23 -8.21
N ILE A 175 -9.76 -8.12 -8.38
CA ILE A 175 -9.28 -6.77 -8.13
C ILE A 175 -10.02 -6.19 -6.93
N PRO A 176 -9.32 -5.64 -5.94
CA PRO A 176 -9.95 -4.96 -4.82
C PRO A 176 -10.41 -3.56 -5.26
N VAL A 177 -11.62 -3.22 -4.86
CA VAL A 177 -12.27 -1.95 -5.17
C VAL A 177 -12.57 -1.24 -3.87
N ILE A 178 -12.08 -0.02 -3.74
CA ILE A 178 -12.41 0.84 -2.60
C ILE A 178 -13.48 1.85 -3.02
N ASN A 179 -14.52 1.97 -2.19
CA ASN A 179 -15.44 3.10 -2.25
C ASN A 179 -14.85 4.23 -1.40
N LEU A 180 -14.52 5.37 -2.02
CA LEU A 180 -13.83 6.48 -1.34
C LEU A 180 -14.70 7.25 -0.34
N GLU A 181 -16.03 7.04 -0.35
CA GLU A 181 -16.96 7.63 0.62
C GLU A 181 -17.07 6.77 1.88
N SER A 182 -17.35 5.47 1.71
CA SER A 182 -17.43 4.53 2.84
C SER A 182 -16.07 4.05 3.33
N LYS A 183 -15.03 4.22 2.51
CA LYS A 183 -13.66 3.71 2.65
C LYS A 183 -13.55 2.18 2.71
N GLN A 184 -14.63 1.47 2.43
CA GLN A 184 -14.67 0.02 2.45
C GLN A 184 -14.12 -0.56 1.16
N THR A 185 -13.43 -1.69 1.30
CA THR A 185 -12.89 -2.47 0.18
C THR A 185 -13.74 -3.71 -0.08
N VAL A 186 -13.99 -4.00 -1.35
CA VAL A 186 -14.62 -5.24 -1.82
C VAL A 186 -13.79 -5.88 -2.92
N GLN A 187 -13.69 -7.20 -2.93
CA GLN A 187 -13.03 -7.92 -4.02
C GLN A 187 -14.00 -8.10 -5.17
N VAL A 188 -13.59 -7.72 -6.38
CA VAL A 188 -14.39 -7.85 -7.60
C VAL A 188 -13.67 -8.80 -8.56
N GLU A 189 -14.34 -9.87 -8.94
CA GLU A 189 -13.87 -10.85 -9.91
C GLU A 189 -14.40 -10.54 -11.31
N ASP A 190 -13.73 -11.06 -12.32
CA ASP A 190 -14.27 -11.10 -13.68
C ASP A 190 -15.54 -11.96 -13.70
N SER A 191 -16.60 -11.46 -14.33
CA SER A 191 -17.89 -12.15 -14.37
C SER A 191 -18.48 -12.20 -15.78
N ARG A 192 -19.31 -13.21 -16.05
CA ARG A 192 -20.04 -13.34 -17.30
C ARG A 192 -21.41 -12.71 -17.16
N LEU A 193 -21.69 -11.70 -17.98
CA LEU A 193 -23.00 -11.05 -18.05
C LEU A 193 -23.87 -11.71 -19.12
N TYR A 194 -25.12 -11.97 -18.76
CA TYR A 194 -26.14 -12.54 -19.65
C TYR A 194 -27.24 -11.53 -20.06
N SER A 195 -27.39 -10.36 -19.40
CA SER A 195 -28.09 -9.17 -19.94
C SER A 195 -27.91 -7.90 -19.07
N ILE A 196 -28.20 -6.74 -19.69
CA ILE A 196 -28.26 -5.31 -19.29
C ILE A 196 -27.06 -4.74 -18.49
N GLY A 197 -26.12 -4.14 -19.22
CA GLY A 197 -25.18 -3.15 -18.70
C GLY A 197 -25.61 -1.74 -19.08
N HIS A 198 -25.03 -0.73 -18.43
CA HIS A 198 -25.45 0.68 -18.59
C HIS A 198 -25.04 1.31 -19.94
N THR A 199 -24.05 0.72 -20.62
CA THR A 199 -23.55 1.21 -21.91
C THR A 199 -23.66 0.11 -22.96
N GLN A 200 -23.83 0.47 -24.24
CA GLN A 200 -23.83 -0.50 -25.35
C GLN A 200 -22.57 -1.41 -25.36
N GLU A 201 -21.48 -0.96 -24.74
CA GLU A 201 -20.24 -1.71 -24.57
C GLU A 201 -20.34 -2.86 -23.56
N ILE A 202 -21.28 -2.81 -22.62
CA ILE A 202 -21.43 -3.79 -21.53
C ILE A 202 -22.64 -4.69 -21.76
N ILE A 203 -23.61 -4.26 -22.58
CA ILE A 203 -24.73 -5.10 -23.00
C ILE A 203 -24.21 -6.31 -23.79
N ALA A 204 -24.64 -7.50 -23.39
CA ALA A 204 -24.41 -8.74 -24.12
C ALA A 204 -25.38 -8.82 -25.31
N GLY A 205 -24.85 -8.98 -26.52
CA GLY A 205 -25.66 -9.23 -27.71
C GLY A 205 -26.15 -10.68 -27.79
N PHE A 206 -27.07 -10.96 -28.72
CA PHE A 206 -27.61 -12.31 -28.94
C PHE A 206 -26.51 -13.36 -29.18
N GLU A 207 -25.47 -13.00 -29.93
CA GLU A 207 -24.32 -13.88 -30.19
C GLU A 207 -23.41 -14.06 -28.96
N ASP A 208 -23.32 -13.06 -28.07
CA ASP A 208 -22.59 -13.20 -26.80
C ASP A 208 -23.33 -14.16 -25.86
N ILE A 209 -24.66 -14.07 -25.80
CA ILE A 209 -25.50 -14.96 -25.00
C ILE A 209 -25.36 -16.41 -25.48
N LYS A 210 -25.35 -16.65 -26.80
CA LYS A 210 -25.09 -17.99 -27.36
C LYS A 210 -23.71 -18.54 -26.99
N LYS A 211 -22.70 -17.67 -26.83
CA LYS A 211 -21.33 -18.03 -26.42
C LYS A 211 -21.16 -18.11 -24.89
N GLY A 212 -22.27 -18.16 -24.14
CA GLY A 212 -22.25 -18.28 -22.69
C GLY A 212 -22.03 -16.95 -21.97
N GLY A 213 -22.48 -15.83 -22.55
CA GLY A 213 -22.43 -14.50 -21.94
C GLY A 213 -21.15 -13.72 -22.25
N LYS A 214 -21.19 -12.41 -22.00
CA LYS A 214 -20.09 -11.47 -22.26
C LYS A 214 -19.20 -11.32 -21.03
N ILE A 215 -17.88 -11.38 -21.21
CA ILE A 215 -16.93 -11.15 -20.11
C ILE A 215 -16.95 -9.67 -19.72
N MET A 216 -17.31 -9.41 -18.47
CA MET A 216 -17.11 -8.13 -17.80
C MET A 216 -15.84 -8.24 -16.96
N SER A 217 -14.81 -7.50 -17.37
CA SER A 217 -13.58 -7.40 -16.58
C SER A 217 -13.87 -6.67 -15.26
N ALA A 218 -13.09 -6.96 -14.22
CA ALA A 218 -13.20 -6.23 -12.96
C ALA A 218 -13.03 -4.71 -13.14
N LYS A 219 -12.15 -4.28 -14.06
CA LYS A 219 -12.00 -2.85 -14.43
C LYS A 219 -13.27 -2.26 -15.05
N ASP A 220 -13.93 -3.00 -15.94
CA ASP A 220 -15.21 -2.59 -16.54
C ASP A 220 -16.33 -2.58 -15.49
N SER A 221 -16.31 -3.51 -14.52
CA SER A 221 -17.25 -3.57 -13.40
C SER A 221 -17.16 -2.32 -12.51
N ILE A 222 -15.95 -1.91 -12.12
CA ILE A 222 -15.71 -0.66 -11.34
C ILE A 222 -16.31 0.55 -12.07
N ARG A 223 -16.03 0.64 -13.39
CA ARG A 223 -16.57 1.73 -14.21
C ARG A 223 -18.08 1.70 -14.25
N ASN A 224 -18.68 0.53 -14.46
CA ASN A 224 -20.13 0.37 -14.50
C ASN A 224 -20.79 0.76 -13.17
N GLN A 225 -20.16 0.45 -12.03
CA GLN A 225 -20.64 0.87 -10.71
C GLN A 225 -20.66 2.39 -10.56
N ASN A 226 -19.59 3.08 -10.99
CA ASN A 226 -19.55 4.55 -10.97
C ASN A 226 -20.59 5.17 -11.92
N ASP A 227 -20.65 4.70 -13.17
CA ASP A 227 -21.60 5.24 -14.17
C ASP A 227 -23.06 5.01 -13.73
N THR A 228 -23.40 3.80 -13.26
CA THR A 228 -24.77 3.48 -12.83
C THR A 228 -25.15 4.22 -11.54
N GLY A 229 -24.21 4.30 -10.58
CA GLY A 229 -24.42 5.01 -9.33
C GLY A 229 -24.65 6.51 -9.56
N TRP A 230 -23.84 7.13 -10.41
CA TRP A 230 -23.97 8.53 -10.76
C TRP A 230 -25.28 8.84 -11.48
N ASP A 231 -25.64 8.03 -12.47
CA ASP A 231 -26.89 8.23 -13.22
C ASP A 231 -28.12 8.03 -12.35
N LYS A 232 -28.06 7.10 -11.39
CA LYS A 232 -29.13 6.94 -10.39
C LYS A 232 -29.31 8.22 -9.58
N GLU A 233 -28.23 8.80 -9.03
CA GLU A 233 -28.30 10.04 -8.23
C GLU A 233 -28.81 11.23 -9.07
N ILE A 234 -28.36 11.34 -10.32
CA ILE A 234 -28.85 12.36 -11.26
C ILE A 234 -30.34 12.18 -11.59
N ASN A 235 -30.79 10.94 -11.76
CA ASN A 235 -32.19 10.63 -12.04
C ASN A 235 -33.09 10.87 -10.82
N GLU A 236 -32.61 10.56 -9.62
CA GLU A 236 -33.29 10.89 -8.36
C GLU A 236 -33.49 12.40 -8.23
N PHE A 237 -32.46 13.20 -8.50
CA PHE A 237 -32.60 14.66 -8.55
C PHE A 237 -33.60 15.11 -9.63
N THR A 238 -33.53 14.53 -10.82
CA THR A 238 -34.42 14.87 -11.94
C THR A 238 -35.88 14.55 -11.59
N LEU A 239 -36.14 13.45 -10.85
CA LEU A 239 -37.45 13.10 -10.33
C LEU A 239 -37.91 14.08 -9.24
N ALA A 240 -37.02 14.46 -8.32
CA ALA A 240 -37.31 15.44 -7.27
C ALA A 240 -37.68 16.83 -7.85
N LYS A 241 -37.01 17.25 -8.94
CA LYS A 241 -37.38 18.45 -9.71
C LYS A 241 -38.78 18.36 -10.31
N ARG A 242 -39.23 17.17 -10.77
CA ARG A 242 -40.60 17.01 -11.29
C ARG A 242 -41.64 17.27 -10.20
N PHE A 243 -41.40 16.86 -8.96
CA PHE A 243 -42.29 17.18 -7.84
C PHE A 243 -42.31 18.67 -7.51
N ALA A 244 -41.17 19.36 -7.56
CA ALA A 244 -41.13 20.82 -7.41
C ALA A 244 -41.91 21.54 -8.52
N ASN A 245 -41.71 21.13 -9.78
CA ASN A 245 -42.48 21.63 -10.92
C ASN A 245 -43.98 21.39 -10.76
N GLN A 246 -44.36 20.20 -10.29
CA GLN A 246 -45.76 19.87 -10.02
C GLN A 246 -46.34 20.76 -8.91
N ALA A 247 -45.63 20.95 -7.79
CA ALA A 247 -46.09 21.82 -6.71
C ALA A 247 -46.25 23.28 -7.17
N LEU A 248 -45.33 23.80 -8.00
CA LEU A 248 -45.46 25.13 -8.62
C LEU A 248 -46.65 25.21 -9.59
N ASN A 249 -46.92 24.15 -10.36
CA ASN A 249 -48.07 24.08 -11.26
C ASN A 249 -49.40 23.94 -10.51
N ASP A 250 -49.41 23.21 -9.41
CA ASP A 250 -50.57 23.04 -8.53
C ASP A 250 -50.89 24.37 -7.84
N ALA A 251 -49.89 25.14 -7.44
CA ALA A 251 -50.07 26.51 -6.96
C ALA A 251 -50.83 27.35 -8.00
N ILE A 252 -50.38 27.40 -9.26
CA ILE A 252 -51.12 28.12 -10.32
C ILE A 252 -52.54 27.55 -10.49
N THR A 253 -52.67 26.23 -10.60
CA THR A 253 -53.94 25.58 -10.95
C THR A 253 -54.98 25.75 -9.84
N SER A 254 -54.56 25.78 -8.57
CA SER A 254 -55.43 26.03 -7.43
C SER A 254 -56.09 27.42 -7.45
N THR A 255 -55.54 28.34 -8.24
CA THR A 255 -56.01 29.72 -8.37
C THR A 255 -56.79 29.98 -9.67
N LYS A 256 -56.99 28.95 -10.51
CA LYS A 256 -57.78 29.05 -11.74
C LYS A 256 -59.27 29.18 -11.42
N SER A 257 -59.77 30.41 -11.47
CA SER A 257 -61.19 30.73 -11.56
C SER A 257 -61.40 31.85 -12.59
N VAL A 258 -62.52 31.80 -13.29
CA VAL A 258 -62.91 32.80 -14.30
C VAL A 258 -63.58 33.96 -13.57
N SER A 259 -63.14 35.20 -13.85
CA SER A 259 -63.82 36.39 -13.34
C SER A 259 -65.31 36.44 -13.78
N PRO A 260 -66.22 37.05 -13.01
CA PRO A 260 -67.65 37.12 -13.35
C PRO A 260 -67.96 37.76 -14.73
N ASP A 261 -67.04 38.55 -15.28
CA ASP A 261 -67.12 39.23 -16.58
C ASP A 261 -66.35 38.51 -17.70
N GLY A 262 -65.67 37.40 -17.41
CA GLY A 262 -65.02 36.54 -18.39
C GLY A 262 -63.70 37.06 -18.97
N THR A 263 -63.11 38.13 -18.42
CA THR A 263 -61.96 38.81 -19.03
C THR A 263 -60.60 38.53 -18.38
N GLU A 264 -60.52 38.05 -17.13
CA GLU A 264 -59.24 37.71 -16.48
C GLU A 264 -59.32 36.37 -15.70
N GLU A 265 -58.35 35.48 -15.95
CA GLU A 265 -58.12 34.31 -15.10
C GLU A 265 -57.37 34.76 -13.83
N HIS A 266 -57.96 34.56 -12.65
CA HIS A 266 -57.30 34.82 -11.35
C HIS A 266 -55.91 34.14 -11.23
N ALA A 267 -55.67 33.07 -12.00
CA ALA A 267 -54.42 32.33 -12.08
C ALA A 267 -53.20 33.13 -12.57
N PHE A 268 -53.40 34.13 -13.44
CA PHE A 268 -52.27 34.94 -13.93
C PHE A 268 -51.84 35.98 -12.89
N VAL A 269 -52.79 36.49 -12.08
CA VAL A 269 -52.57 37.55 -11.11
C VAL A 269 -51.84 37.06 -9.86
N LEU A 270 -52.11 35.84 -9.35
CA LEU A 270 -51.39 35.35 -8.15
C LEU A 270 -49.97 34.83 -8.45
N ALA A 271 -49.71 34.40 -9.70
CA ALA A 271 -48.52 33.67 -10.09
C ALA A 271 -47.47 34.48 -10.88
N LYS A 272 -47.76 35.71 -11.33
CA LYS A 272 -46.81 36.50 -12.16
C LYS A 272 -46.71 37.97 -11.78
N THR A 273 -46.95 38.29 -10.53
CA THR A 273 -47.32 39.65 -10.19
C THR A 273 -46.12 40.58 -10.04
N GLN A 274 -45.70 41.16 -11.17
CA GLN A 274 -45.09 42.49 -11.22
C GLN A 274 -46.10 43.57 -10.80
N ILE A 275 -46.46 43.59 -9.51
CA ILE A 275 -47.39 44.55 -8.89
C ILE A 275 -46.69 45.89 -8.80
N LYS A 276 -47.25 46.90 -9.48
CA LYS A 276 -46.67 48.24 -9.61
C LYS A 276 -47.50 49.32 -8.90
N SER A 277 -48.65 48.96 -8.33
CA SER A 277 -49.54 49.87 -7.62
C SER A 277 -50.16 49.27 -6.35
N GLU A 278 -50.64 50.12 -5.43
CA GLU A 278 -51.38 49.68 -4.23
C GLU A 278 -52.75 49.06 -4.57
N ALA A 279 -53.33 49.39 -5.73
CA ALA A 279 -54.57 48.76 -6.20
C ALA A 279 -54.34 47.28 -6.56
N ASP A 280 -53.23 46.98 -7.24
CA ASP A 280 -52.82 45.61 -7.59
C ASP A 280 -52.59 44.76 -6.33
N LYS A 281 -52.06 45.36 -5.27
CA LYS A 281 -51.81 44.72 -3.97
C LYS A 281 -53.10 44.39 -3.22
N ALA A 282 -54.11 45.25 -3.27
CA ALA A 282 -55.42 44.98 -2.70
C ALA A 282 -56.13 43.84 -3.45
N ALA A 283 -56.01 43.80 -4.79
CA ALA A 283 -56.54 42.72 -5.61
C ALA A 283 -55.84 41.39 -5.29
N PHE A 284 -54.50 41.38 -5.20
CA PHE A 284 -53.73 40.21 -4.79
C PHE A 284 -54.19 39.66 -3.43
N LYS A 285 -54.31 40.52 -2.40
CA LYS A 285 -54.68 40.11 -1.04
C LYS A 285 -56.04 39.40 -1.02
N LYS A 286 -57.02 39.91 -1.76
CA LYS A 286 -58.36 39.31 -1.83
C LYS A 286 -58.30 37.89 -2.42
N VAL A 287 -57.63 37.72 -3.56
CA VAL A 287 -57.54 36.41 -4.22
C VAL A 287 -56.71 35.44 -3.38
N TYR A 288 -55.67 35.92 -2.69
CA TYR A 288 -54.87 35.12 -1.77
C TYR A 288 -55.70 34.60 -0.57
N ASP A 289 -56.46 35.47 0.08
CA ASP A 289 -57.33 35.12 1.22
C ASP A 289 -58.42 34.08 0.83
N GLU A 290 -58.86 34.08 -0.44
CA GLU A 290 -59.89 33.17 -0.97
C GLU A 290 -59.33 31.79 -1.40
N ASN A 291 -58.00 31.61 -1.50
CA ASN A 291 -57.38 30.40 -2.05
C ASN A 291 -56.26 29.84 -1.14
N PRO A 292 -56.58 29.27 0.03
CA PRO A 292 -55.57 28.77 0.99
C PRO A 292 -54.72 27.60 0.46
N SER A 293 -55.22 26.86 -0.53
CA SER A 293 -54.46 25.81 -1.24
C SER A 293 -53.26 26.36 -1.99
N PHE A 294 -53.30 27.62 -2.44
CA PHE A 294 -52.18 28.29 -3.09
C PHE A 294 -50.97 28.39 -2.16
N GLU A 295 -51.17 28.88 -0.93
CA GLU A 295 -50.11 29.00 0.08
C GLU A 295 -49.53 27.62 0.45
N GLN A 296 -50.39 26.60 0.59
CA GLN A 296 -49.94 25.24 0.87
C GLN A 296 -49.04 24.68 -0.25
N SER A 297 -49.43 24.88 -1.51
CA SER A 297 -48.64 24.45 -2.68
C SER A 297 -47.34 25.24 -2.80
N LEU A 298 -47.36 26.55 -2.53
CA LEU A 298 -46.14 27.39 -2.50
C LEU A 298 -45.15 26.97 -1.42
N ASN A 299 -45.63 26.67 -0.22
CA ASN A 299 -44.77 26.21 0.89
C ASN A 299 -44.18 24.82 0.59
N SER A 300 -44.97 23.96 -0.06
CA SER A 300 -44.52 22.65 -0.52
C SER A 300 -43.46 22.78 -1.62
N ALA A 301 -43.69 23.66 -2.61
CA ALA A 301 -42.71 23.98 -3.64
C ALA A 301 -41.41 24.56 -3.05
N ALA A 302 -41.49 25.52 -2.12
CA ALA A 302 -40.32 26.08 -1.44
C ALA A 302 -39.48 25.02 -0.73
N THR A 303 -40.15 24.09 -0.03
CA THR A 303 -39.48 22.98 0.67
C THR A 303 -38.77 22.05 -0.31
N LEU A 304 -39.44 21.69 -1.41
CA LEU A 304 -38.87 20.82 -2.45
C LEU A 304 -37.70 21.48 -3.17
N ILE A 305 -37.82 22.77 -3.52
CA ILE A 305 -36.76 23.54 -4.18
C ILE A 305 -35.54 23.67 -3.28
N SER A 306 -35.73 23.95 -1.99
CA SER A 306 -34.64 24.02 -1.01
C SER A 306 -33.93 22.65 -0.85
N SER A 307 -34.69 21.57 -0.76
CA SER A 307 -34.15 20.20 -0.73
C SER A 307 -33.38 19.85 -2.02
N ASN A 308 -33.91 20.26 -3.18
CA ASN A 308 -33.24 20.11 -4.46
C ASN A 308 -31.92 20.90 -4.49
N HIS A 309 -31.89 22.13 -3.97
CA HIS A 309 -30.66 22.91 -3.87
C HIS A 309 -29.56 22.16 -3.10
N GLN A 310 -29.90 21.57 -1.94
CA GLN A 310 -28.96 20.74 -1.17
C GLN A 310 -28.50 19.50 -1.94
N SER A 311 -29.42 18.86 -2.67
CA SER A 311 -29.12 17.69 -3.49
C SER A 311 -28.19 18.05 -4.65
N LEU A 312 -28.42 19.17 -5.34
CA LEU A 312 -27.55 19.67 -6.41
C LEU A 312 -26.16 20.02 -5.89
N ASN A 313 -26.06 20.67 -4.73
CA ASN A 313 -24.78 20.94 -4.08
C ASN A 313 -24.04 19.65 -3.73
N THR A 314 -24.76 18.61 -3.28
CA THR A 314 -24.17 17.30 -2.99
C THR A 314 -23.63 16.64 -4.26
N LEU A 315 -24.41 16.65 -5.35
CA LEU A 315 -23.98 16.17 -6.67
C LEU A 315 -22.74 16.92 -7.16
N PHE A 316 -22.76 18.26 -7.10
CA PHE A 316 -21.63 19.09 -7.49
C PHE A 316 -20.38 18.77 -6.68
N ASN A 317 -20.49 18.69 -5.35
CA ASN A 317 -19.38 18.38 -4.46
C ASN A 317 -18.79 17.00 -4.72
N LYS A 318 -19.63 15.99 -4.96
CA LYS A 318 -19.20 14.64 -5.34
C LYS A 318 -18.45 14.66 -6.67
N ALA A 319 -19.00 15.33 -7.69
CA ALA A 319 -18.35 15.45 -9.00
C ALA A 319 -17.03 16.21 -8.93
N TYR A 320 -16.94 17.25 -8.11
CA TYR A 320 -15.71 18.01 -7.91
C TYR A 320 -14.66 17.19 -7.16
N LYS A 321 -15.07 16.48 -6.11
CA LYS A 321 -14.15 15.69 -5.28
C LYS A 321 -13.56 14.50 -6.03
N TYR A 322 -14.36 13.77 -6.80
CA TYR A 322 -13.95 12.52 -7.47
C TYR A 322 -13.86 12.61 -9.00
N GLY A 323 -14.01 13.81 -9.56
CA GLY A 323 -13.82 14.06 -10.98
C GLY A 323 -12.34 14.16 -11.37
N SER A 324 -12.08 14.06 -12.67
CA SER A 324 -10.75 14.32 -13.25
C SER A 324 -10.34 15.79 -13.07
N GLU A 325 -9.04 16.10 -13.23
CA GLU A 325 -8.58 17.50 -13.20
C GLU A 325 -9.26 18.38 -14.25
N LYS A 326 -9.54 17.84 -15.46
CA LYS A 326 -10.30 18.59 -16.49
C LYS A 326 -11.73 18.87 -16.03
N GLN A 327 -12.39 17.91 -15.38
CA GLN A 327 -13.74 18.09 -14.85
C GLN A 327 -13.74 19.10 -13.71
N LYS A 328 -12.78 19.05 -12.79
CA LYS A 328 -12.65 20.04 -11.71
C LYS A 328 -12.55 21.46 -12.24
N LEU A 329 -11.74 21.69 -13.26
CA LEU A 329 -11.64 23.01 -13.92
C LEU A 329 -12.99 23.45 -14.52
N ALA A 330 -13.70 22.55 -15.20
CA ALA A 330 -15.03 22.85 -15.74
C ALA A 330 -16.08 23.11 -14.64
N LEU A 331 -15.97 22.42 -13.51
CA LEU A 331 -16.86 22.59 -12.36
C LEU A 331 -16.59 23.90 -11.60
N ILE A 332 -15.34 24.38 -11.56
CA ILE A 332 -15.01 25.71 -11.06
C ILE A 332 -15.73 26.77 -11.90
N GLN A 333 -15.67 26.65 -13.23
CA GLN A 333 -16.41 27.56 -14.12
C GLN A 333 -17.92 27.44 -13.91
N LEU A 334 -18.44 26.22 -13.76
CA LEU A 334 -19.87 25.99 -13.48
C LEU A 334 -20.31 26.72 -12.20
N SER A 335 -19.52 26.64 -11.12
CA SER A 335 -19.81 27.35 -9.87
C SER A 335 -19.73 28.87 -10.02
N SER A 336 -18.74 29.38 -10.76
CA SER A 336 -18.62 30.81 -11.06
C SER A 336 -19.84 31.32 -11.83
N ASP A 337 -20.29 30.59 -12.84
CA ASP A 337 -21.45 30.97 -13.64
C ASP A 337 -22.74 30.92 -12.80
N TRP A 338 -22.89 29.91 -11.91
CA TRP A 338 -24.04 29.83 -11.00
C TRP A 338 -24.16 31.10 -10.17
N ASN A 339 -23.05 31.53 -9.55
CA ASN A 339 -23.02 32.73 -8.72
C ASN A 339 -23.37 33.99 -9.52
N GLN A 340 -22.85 34.10 -10.74
CA GLN A 340 -23.15 35.22 -11.62
C GLN A 340 -24.63 35.25 -12.03
N ASP A 341 -25.20 34.10 -12.41
CA ASP A 341 -26.61 34.00 -12.79
C ASP A 341 -27.54 34.30 -11.61
N THR A 342 -27.22 33.81 -10.40
CA THR A 342 -27.96 34.15 -9.17
C THR A 342 -27.90 35.65 -8.89
N HIS A 343 -26.73 36.27 -9.03
CA HIS A 343 -26.58 37.71 -8.85
C HIS A 343 -27.38 38.51 -9.88
N ASN A 344 -27.30 38.13 -11.16
CA ASN A 344 -28.05 38.75 -12.24
C ASN A 344 -29.57 38.64 -12.02
N GLN A 345 -30.05 37.49 -11.52
CA GLN A 345 -31.46 37.31 -11.15
C GLN A 345 -31.87 38.26 -10.02
N ALA A 346 -31.08 38.37 -8.96
CA ALA A 346 -31.36 39.29 -7.85
C ALA A 346 -31.40 40.75 -8.31
N GLU A 347 -30.43 41.16 -9.14
CA GLU A 347 -30.37 42.53 -9.69
C GLU A 347 -31.55 42.83 -10.63
N ALA A 348 -31.98 41.85 -11.43
CA ALA A 348 -33.15 42.00 -12.29
C ALA A 348 -34.44 42.23 -11.47
N PHE A 349 -34.57 41.57 -10.31
CA PHE A 349 -35.70 41.77 -9.40
C PHE A 349 -35.71 43.16 -8.77
N GLU A 350 -34.54 43.63 -8.31
CA GLU A 350 -34.39 44.96 -7.75
C GLU A 350 -34.71 46.06 -8.78
N LYS A 351 -34.15 45.94 -9.99
CA LYS A 351 -34.37 46.90 -11.09
C LYS A 351 -35.82 46.94 -11.58
N ALA A 352 -36.58 45.85 -11.44
CA ALA A 352 -37.97 45.79 -11.87
C ALA A 352 -38.93 46.60 -10.98
N GLY A 353 -38.50 47.05 -9.80
CA GLY A 353 -39.30 47.89 -8.89
C GLY A 353 -40.61 47.23 -8.43
N VAL A 354 -40.64 45.90 -8.38
CA VAL A 354 -41.84 45.09 -8.10
C VAL A 354 -42.11 45.04 -6.59
N ILE A 355 -43.37 45.21 -6.19
CA ILE A 355 -43.79 44.95 -4.81
C ILE A 355 -43.86 43.43 -4.59
N LYS A 356 -42.93 42.88 -3.80
CA LYS A 356 -42.88 41.45 -3.46
C LYS A 356 -44.01 41.07 -2.49
N LEU A 357 -45.03 40.34 -2.97
CA LEU A 357 -46.16 39.86 -2.15
C LEU A 357 -46.15 38.34 -1.87
N ASN A 358 -45.42 37.57 -2.67
CA ASN A 358 -45.14 36.16 -2.44
C ASN A 358 -43.74 35.81 -3.01
N ASN A 359 -43.37 34.53 -2.94
CA ASN A 359 -42.07 34.03 -3.43
C ASN A 359 -42.19 33.13 -4.67
N TYR A 360 -43.33 33.12 -5.37
CA TYR A 360 -43.55 32.20 -6.48
C TYR A 360 -42.59 32.43 -7.66
N GLU A 361 -42.39 33.70 -8.06
CA GLU A 361 -41.46 34.02 -9.16
C GLU A 361 -40.01 33.66 -8.81
N GLU A 362 -39.59 33.90 -7.56
CA GLU A 362 -38.28 33.50 -7.04
C GLU A 362 -38.11 31.98 -7.06
N GLN A 363 -39.13 31.25 -6.63
CA GLN A 363 -39.15 29.80 -6.66
C GLN A 363 -39.06 29.25 -8.09
N ILE A 364 -39.79 29.80 -9.07
CA ILE A 364 -39.65 29.38 -10.48
C ILE A 364 -38.23 29.61 -10.96
N MET A 365 -37.68 30.81 -10.72
CA MET A 365 -36.35 31.16 -11.20
C MET A 365 -35.27 30.26 -10.60
N GLU A 366 -35.32 30.04 -9.29
CA GLU A 366 -34.39 29.15 -8.60
C GLU A 366 -34.52 27.72 -9.17
N ASN A 367 -35.75 27.24 -9.32
CA ASN A 367 -36.02 25.93 -9.89
C ASN A 367 -35.53 25.79 -11.36
N ASN A 368 -35.67 26.83 -12.18
CA ASN A 368 -35.14 26.85 -13.55
C ASN A 368 -33.59 26.93 -13.56
N LEU A 369 -33.01 27.66 -12.61
CA LEU A 369 -31.56 27.72 -12.43
C LEU A 369 -31.02 26.34 -12.05
N GLN A 370 -31.62 25.67 -11.07
CA GLN A 370 -31.29 24.30 -10.68
C GLN A 370 -31.34 23.34 -11.88
N GLU A 371 -32.31 23.49 -12.79
CA GLU A 371 -32.41 22.69 -14.03
C GLU A 371 -31.25 22.95 -14.99
N LYS A 372 -31.00 24.22 -15.32
CA LYS A 372 -29.89 24.63 -16.19
C LYS A 372 -28.57 24.06 -15.71
N TYR A 373 -28.31 24.10 -14.40
CA TYR A 373 -27.02 23.69 -13.86
C TYR A 373 -26.88 22.20 -13.63
N VAL A 374 -27.97 21.46 -13.36
CA VAL A 374 -27.87 20.00 -13.39
C VAL A 374 -27.57 19.49 -14.79
N ASP A 375 -28.13 20.08 -15.85
CA ASP A 375 -27.87 19.64 -17.23
C ASP A 375 -26.43 19.93 -17.66
N ARG A 376 -25.90 21.08 -17.25
CA ARG A 376 -24.48 21.40 -17.44
C ARG A 376 -23.58 20.47 -16.64
N LEU A 377 -23.94 20.14 -15.40
CA LEU A 377 -23.23 19.15 -14.58
C LEU A 377 -23.21 17.79 -15.29
N LYS A 378 -24.36 17.32 -15.78
CA LYS A 378 -24.48 16.08 -16.57
C LYS A 378 -23.52 16.08 -17.75
N ALA A 379 -23.48 17.17 -18.53
CA ALA A 379 -22.59 17.31 -19.70
C ALA A 379 -21.09 17.31 -19.36
N ILE A 380 -20.70 17.78 -18.16
CA ILE A 380 -19.32 17.70 -17.66
C ILE A 380 -18.96 16.27 -17.24
N THR A 381 -19.94 15.55 -16.68
CA THR A 381 -19.79 14.17 -16.19
C THR A 381 -20.15 13.10 -17.21
N GLU A 382 -20.48 13.48 -18.44
CA GLU A 382 -20.84 12.52 -19.48
C GLU A 382 -19.60 11.79 -20.02
N PRO A 383 -19.65 10.46 -20.23
CA PRO A 383 -18.56 9.73 -20.85
C PRO A 383 -18.22 10.24 -22.24
N ARG A 384 -16.93 10.34 -22.54
CA ARG A 384 -16.42 10.71 -23.87
C ARG A 384 -15.46 9.66 -24.41
N TYR A 385 -15.24 9.70 -25.72
CA TYR A 385 -14.35 8.78 -26.42
C TYR A 385 -13.16 9.52 -27.00
N LEU A 386 -11.99 8.88 -26.97
CA LEU A 386 -10.79 9.38 -27.64
C LEU A 386 -11.03 9.42 -29.15
N GLN A 387 -10.60 10.51 -29.77
CA GLN A 387 -10.72 10.73 -31.20
C GLN A 387 -9.40 11.20 -31.80
N ARG A 388 -9.14 10.80 -33.05
CA ARG A 388 -8.07 11.33 -33.89
C ARG A 388 -8.68 11.67 -35.25
N ASP A 389 -8.50 12.90 -35.71
CA ASP A 389 -9.05 13.39 -36.98
C ASP A 389 -10.58 13.16 -37.13
N GLY A 390 -11.31 13.28 -36.03
CA GLY A 390 -12.77 13.03 -35.97
C GLY A 390 -13.18 11.56 -35.91
N ILE A 391 -12.22 10.63 -35.88
CA ILE A 391 -12.47 9.19 -35.83
C ILE A 391 -12.28 8.69 -34.40
N VAL A 392 -13.31 8.00 -33.85
CA VAL A 392 -13.24 7.37 -32.53
C VAL A 392 -12.22 6.24 -32.53
N LEU A 393 -11.25 6.32 -31.62
CA LEU A 393 -10.22 5.29 -31.46
C LEU A 393 -10.80 4.03 -30.84
N LYS A 394 -10.25 2.88 -31.23
CA LYS A 394 -10.63 1.56 -30.73
C LYS A 394 -9.39 0.80 -30.29
N ASP A 395 -9.54 -0.02 -29.27
CA ASP A 395 -8.51 -0.98 -28.85
C ASP A 395 -8.30 -2.02 -29.95
N GLU A 396 -7.06 -2.24 -30.35
CA GLU A 396 -6.72 -3.11 -31.48
C GLU A 396 -7.02 -4.59 -31.21
N LYS A 397 -6.96 -5.03 -29.95
CA LYS A 397 -7.16 -6.43 -29.56
C LYS A 397 -8.64 -6.77 -29.37
N THR A 398 -9.42 -5.82 -28.85
CA THR A 398 -10.80 -6.05 -28.42
C THR A 398 -11.83 -5.34 -29.30
N GLY A 399 -11.41 -4.40 -30.15
CA GLY A 399 -12.29 -3.57 -30.97
C GLY A 399 -13.16 -2.58 -30.18
N LYS A 400 -12.99 -2.49 -28.85
CA LYS A 400 -13.77 -1.61 -27.97
C LYS A 400 -13.37 -0.14 -28.18
N LYS A 401 -14.35 0.78 -28.17
CA LYS A 401 -14.08 2.22 -28.22
C LYS A 401 -13.24 2.63 -27.01
N LEU A 402 -12.22 3.45 -27.24
CA LEU A 402 -11.38 3.95 -26.16
C LEU A 402 -12.06 5.16 -25.51
N ARG A 403 -12.44 5.03 -24.24
CA ARG A 403 -12.95 6.15 -23.46
C ARG A 403 -11.84 7.13 -23.10
N ASP A 404 -12.18 8.42 -23.04
CA ASP A 404 -11.31 9.44 -22.46
C ASP A 404 -11.43 9.39 -20.93
N GLU A 405 -10.34 9.01 -20.25
CA GLU A 405 -10.32 8.87 -18.79
C GLU A 405 -10.49 10.20 -18.03
N ASN A 406 -10.45 11.33 -18.75
CA ASN A 406 -10.72 12.66 -18.20
C ASN A 406 -12.23 12.99 -18.12
N PHE A 407 -13.11 12.17 -18.69
CA PHE A 407 -14.56 12.42 -18.68
C PHE A 407 -15.33 11.17 -18.22
N GLY A 408 -16.60 11.34 -17.87
CA GLY A 408 -17.45 10.29 -17.30
C GLY A 408 -17.80 10.52 -15.83
N ALA A 409 -18.45 9.52 -15.23
CA ALA A 409 -18.93 9.62 -13.86
C ALA A 409 -17.79 9.85 -12.85
N PRO A 410 -18.07 10.52 -11.72
CA PRO A 410 -17.09 10.69 -10.65
C PRO A 410 -16.58 9.33 -10.16
N LYS A 411 -15.26 9.19 -9.98
CA LYS A 411 -14.60 7.92 -9.66
C LYS A 411 -14.67 7.63 -8.14
N VAL A 412 -15.88 7.38 -7.64
CA VAL A 412 -16.11 7.02 -6.22
C VAL A 412 -15.53 5.64 -5.90
N HIS A 413 -15.68 4.70 -6.82
CA HIS A 413 -15.09 3.37 -6.76
C HIS A 413 -13.79 3.37 -7.56
N VAL A 414 -12.68 3.01 -6.92
CA VAL A 414 -11.35 2.95 -7.56
C VAL A 414 -10.64 1.64 -7.21
N ASN A 415 -9.63 1.28 -7.99
CA ASN A 415 -8.76 0.15 -7.66
C ASN A 415 -8.03 0.45 -6.34
N ALA A 416 -8.30 -0.37 -5.32
CA ALA A 416 -7.70 -0.19 -4.00
C ALA A 416 -6.18 -0.42 -4.01
N SER A 417 -5.68 -1.31 -4.89
CA SER A 417 -4.24 -1.56 -5.03
C SER A 417 -3.49 -0.32 -5.52
N ASP A 418 -4.03 0.35 -6.55
CA ASP A 418 -3.44 1.59 -7.06
C ASP A 418 -3.51 2.73 -6.03
N TYR A 419 -4.63 2.84 -5.30
CA TYR A 419 -4.78 3.83 -4.23
C TYR A 419 -3.80 3.58 -3.08
N ALA A 420 -3.70 2.32 -2.61
CA ALA A 420 -2.76 1.93 -1.57
C ALA A 420 -1.31 2.16 -1.99
N MET A 421 -0.97 1.87 -3.27
CA MET A 421 0.35 2.11 -3.84
C MET A 421 0.77 3.58 -3.72
N ASP A 422 -0.14 4.52 -4.02
CA ASP A 422 0.14 5.94 -3.91
C ASP A 422 0.34 6.40 -2.46
N GLU A 423 -0.50 5.92 -1.54
CA GLU A 423 -0.37 6.26 -0.11
C GLU A 423 0.86 5.63 0.54
N ALA A 424 1.19 4.37 0.22
CA ALA A 424 2.41 3.72 0.69
C ALA A 424 3.67 4.42 0.16
N ALA A 425 3.69 4.77 -1.13
CA ALA A 425 4.82 5.49 -1.72
C ALA A 425 5.03 6.87 -1.09
N LYS A 426 3.94 7.57 -0.78
CA LYS A 426 3.96 8.82 -0.02
C LYS A 426 4.53 8.63 1.38
N THR A 427 4.12 7.58 2.09
CA THR A 427 4.66 7.23 3.43
C THR A 427 6.17 6.97 3.36
N PHE A 428 6.64 6.06 2.49
CA PHE A 428 8.07 5.77 2.38
C PHE A 428 8.90 6.97 1.90
N GLY A 429 8.37 7.77 0.98
CA GLY A 429 8.97 9.04 0.57
C GLY A 429 9.11 10.03 1.73
N ASN A 430 8.08 10.17 2.57
CA ASN A 430 8.11 11.02 3.75
C ASN A 430 9.11 10.51 4.81
N LEU A 431 9.18 9.19 5.02
CA LEU A 431 10.16 8.57 5.92
C LEU A 431 11.59 8.87 5.45
N ALA A 432 11.87 8.74 4.15
CA ALA A 432 13.17 9.08 3.59
C ALA A 432 13.50 10.58 3.78
N ILE A 433 12.54 11.47 3.51
CA ILE A 433 12.69 12.93 3.73
C ILE A 433 13.00 13.22 5.20
N ARG A 434 12.22 12.65 6.13
CA ARG A 434 12.35 12.91 7.56
C ARG A 434 13.67 12.37 8.10
N SER A 435 14.02 11.15 7.71
CA SER A 435 15.30 10.50 8.06
C SER A 435 16.50 11.28 7.51
N TYR A 436 16.44 11.75 6.26
CA TYR A 436 17.49 12.60 5.67
C TYR A 436 17.57 13.96 6.37
N ASN A 437 16.45 14.55 6.78
CA ASN A 437 16.47 15.81 7.50
C ASN A 437 17.16 15.69 8.86
N GLU A 438 16.93 14.58 9.57
CA GLU A 438 17.48 14.33 10.92
C GLU A 438 18.96 13.89 10.85
N TYR A 439 19.31 12.98 9.94
CA TYR A 439 20.60 12.29 9.93
C TYR A 439 21.51 12.61 8.73
N LYS A 440 21.01 13.36 7.74
CA LYS A 440 21.77 13.76 6.54
C LYS A 440 22.37 12.55 5.81
N GLU A 441 23.67 12.56 5.55
CA GLU A 441 24.37 11.49 4.83
C GLU A 441 24.49 10.19 5.62
N LYS A 442 24.27 10.26 6.95
CA LYS A 442 24.19 9.12 7.88
C LYS A 442 22.79 8.53 7.98
N ALA A 443 21.80 9.07 7.26
CA ALA A 443 20.46 8.53 7.27
C ALA A 443 20.49 7.03 6.91
N PRO A 444 19.84 6.18 7.73
CA PRO A 444 19.82 4.75 7.50
C PRO A 444 19.10 4.41 6.20
N THR A 445 19.44 3.26 5.62
CA THR A 445 18.78 2.77 4.41
C THR A 445 17.46 2.15 4.81
N ILE A 446 16.37 2.65 4.24
CA ILE A 446 15.05 2.06 4.36
C ILE A 446 14.94 1.01 3.25
N VAL A 447 14.83 -0.26 3.63
CA VAL A 447 14.67 -1.38 2.71
C VAL A 447 13.26 -1.94 2.84
N VAL A 448 12.51 -1.92 1.75
CA VAL A 448 11.14 -2.42 1.72
C VAL A 448 11.19 -3.90 1.35
N GLU A 449 10.54 -4.73 2.15
CA GLU A 449 10.50 -6.17 2.01
C GLU A 449 9.24 -6.61 1.26
N ASN A 450 9.40 -7.46 0.24
CA ASN A 450 8.25 -8.09 -0.40
C ASN A 450 7.58 -9.04 0.57
N ILE A 451 6.26 -9.04 0.59
CA ILE A 451 5.46 -10.06 1.30
C ILE A 451 4.94 -11.09 0.28
N TRP A 452 4.32 -12.18 0.72
CA TRP A 452 3.82 -13.23 -0.18
C TRP A 452 2.57 -12.82 -0.99
N GLU A 453 2.35 -13.55 -2.09
CA GLU A 453 1.20 -13.38 -2.99
C GLU A 453 -0.13 -13.46 -2.23
N GLY A 454 -0.93 -12.40 -2.33
CA GLY A 454 -2.18 -12.22 -1.60
C GLY A 454 -2.13 -11.11 -0.53
N LEU A 455 -0.95 -10.59 -0.20
CA LEU A 455 -0.74 -9.39 0.60
C LEU A 455 -0.13 -8.24 -0.23
N GLY A 456 0.02 -7.06 0.36
CA GLY A 456 0.25 -5.81 -0.37
C GLY A 456 1.63 -5.76 -1.04
N PHE A 457 1.67 -5.44 -2.34
CA PHE A 457 2.92 -5.24 -3.10
C PHE A 457 3.91 -6.41 -2.99
N SER A 458 3.45 -7.61 -3.37
CA SER A 458 4.18 -8.86 -3.26
C SER A 458 5.02 -9.21 -4.50
N THR A 459 4.72 -8.60 -5.64
CA THR A 459 5.44 -8.84 -6.90
C THR A 459 6.62 -7.90 -7.08
N ALA A 460 7.60 -8.29 -7.90
CA ALA A 460 8.71 -7.44 -8.28
C ALA A 460 8.25 -6.15 -8.96
N ASP A 461 7.23 -6.22 -9.81
CA ASP A 461 6.70 -5.06 -10.51
C ASP A 461 6.02 -4.07 -9.55
N ASP A 462 5.29 -4.56 -8.53
CA ASP A 462 4.74 -3.71 -7.47
C ASP A 462 5.84 -3.06 -6.64
N MET A 463 6.85 -3.83 -6.24
CA MET A 463 7.98 -3.33 -5.44
C MET A 463 8.77 -2.25 -6.19
N ARG A 464 9.06 -2.45 -7.48
CA ARG A 464 9.67 -1.42 -8.34
C ARG A 464 8.83 -0.16 -8.37
N LYS A 465 7.52 -0.28 -8.66
CA LYS A 465 6.59 0.85 -8.74
C LYS A 465 6.52 1.62 -7.42
N LEU A 466 6.50 0.90 -6.29
CA LEU A 466 6.50 1.49 -4.95
C LEU A 466 7.79 2.29 -4.70
N LEU A 467 8.95 1.70 -4.98
CA LEU A 467 10.25 2.33 -4.78
C LEU A 467 10.44 3.54 -5.68
N ASP A 468 10.08 3.44 -6.97
CA ASP A 468 10.22 4.53 -7.94
C ASP A 468 9.35 5.73 -7.56
N LYS A 469 8.08 5.49 -7.17
CA LYS A 469 7.19 6.56 -6.69
C LYS A 469 7.73 7.19 -5.39
N SER A 470 8.20 6.38 -4.46
CA SER A 470 8.77 6.85 -3.19
C SER A 470 10.02 7.72 -3.42
N ARG A 471 10.94 7.24 -4.27
CA ARG A 471 12.15 7.95 -4.69
C ARG A 471 11.81 9.25 -5.40
N ALA A 472 10.84 9.26 -6.33
CA ALA A 472 10.44 10.47 -7.04
C ALA A 472 9.97 11.59 -6.09
N GLY A 473 9.19 11.25 -5.05
CA GLY A 473 8.78 12.17 -4.00
C GLY A 473 9.98 12.75 -3.23
N PHE A 474 10.90 11.88 -2.81
CA PHE A 474 12.10 12.28 -2.09
C PHE A 474 13.08 13.11 -2.94
N GLU A 475 13.31 12.73 -4.19
CA GLU A 475 14.13 13.48 -5.13
C GLU A 475 13.58 14.88 -5.38
N LYS A 476 12.25 15.02 -5.51
CA LYS A 476 11.60 16.33 -5.64
C LYS A 476 11.90 17.21 -4.43
N PHE A 477 11.91 16.63 -3.22
CA PHE A 477 12.32 17.34 -2.02
C PHE A 477 13.82 17.74 -2.05
N LEU A 478 14.72 16.84 -2.43
CA LEU A 478 16.15 17.10 -2.51
C LEU A 478 16.48 18.21 -3.52
N ARG A 479 15.84 18.20 -4.69
CA ARG A 479 15.99 19.26 -5.71
C ARG A 479 15.53 20.62 -5.18
N LYS A 480 14.43 20.67 -4.42
CA LYS A 480 13.99 21.90 -3.72
C LYS A 480 15.01 22.38 -2.67
N LYS A 481 15.86 21.49 -2.16
CA LYS A 481 16.98 21.81 -1.25
C LYS A 481 18.29 22.14 -1.98
N GLY A 482 18.26 22.31 -3.31
CA GLY A 482 19.40 22.75 -4.11
C GLY A 482 20.29 21.61 -4.62
N LYS A 483 19.87 20.34 -4.48
CA LYS A 483 20.60 19.20 -5.04
C LYS A 483 20.36 19.09 -6.55
N SER A 484 21.41 18.72 -7.30
CA SER A 484 21.25 18.42 -8.73
C SER A 484 20.39 17.18 -8.95
N GLU A 485 19.87 16.97 -10.16
CA GLU A 485 19.07 15.78 -10.48
C GLU A 485 19.86 14.49 -10.27
N SER A 486 21.11 14.44 -10.75
CA SER A 486 21.99 13.27 -10.61
C SER A 486 22.30 12.98 -9.13
N GLU A 487 22.59 14.03 -8.36
CA GLU A 487 22.85 13.89 -6.92
C GLU A 487 21.60 13.45 -6.16
N ALA A 488 20.43 14.00 -6.48
CA ALA A 488 19.16 13.62 -5.88
C ALA A 488 18.84 12.14 -6.12
N LYS A 489 18.99 11.66 -7.36
CA LYS A 489 18.82 10.25 -7.72
C LYS A 489 19.79 9.35 -6.96
N LYS A 490 21.07 9.75 -6.84
CA LYS A 490 22.08 8.99 -6.09
C LYS A 490 21.73 8.89 -4.59
N ILE A 491 21.30 9.98 -3.97
CA ILE A 491 20.88 10.00 -2.55
C ILE A 491 19.63 9.14 -2.36
N ALA A 492 18.62 9.28 -3.22
CA ALA A 492 17.39 8.51 -3.14
C ALA A 492 17.64 7.01 -3.35
N ALA A 493 18.45 6.65 -4.34
CA ALA A 493 18.86 5.27 -4.58
C ALA A 493 19.73 4.71 -3.44
N LYS A 494 20.54 5.53 -2.76
CA LYS A 494 21.29 5.11 -1.56
C LYS A 494 20.35 4.78 -0.40
N GLN A 495 19.36 5.64 -0.14
CA GLN A 495 18.54 5.58 1.07
C GLN A 495 17.30 4.66 0.95
N LEU A 496 16.74 4.47 -0.23
CA LEU A 496 15.58 3.61 -0.46
C LEU A 496 15.99 2.40 -1.31
N GLY A 497 15.72 1.18 -0.83
CA GLY A 497 15.98 -0.06 -1.55
C GLY A 497 15.01 -1.17 -1.16
N VAL A 498 15.36 -2.40 -1.52
CA VAL A 498 14.54 -3.59 -1.28
C VAL A 498 15.28 -4.60 -0.42
N THR A 499 14.54 -5.19 0.53
CA THR A 499 14.86 -6.49 1.09
C THR A 499 14.13 -7.52 0.24
N TRP A 500 14.86 -8.43 -0.41
CA TRP A 500 14.22 -9.51 -1.17
C TRP A 500 14.13 -10.74 -0.28
N ASP A 501 12.93 -11.10 0.14
CA ASP A 501 12.66 -12.34 0.85
C ASP A 501 12.30 -13.45 -0.15
N MET A 502 13.14 -14.48 -0.12
CA MET A 502 13.10 -15.61 -1.04
C MET A 502 12.01 -16.64 -0.68
N GLY A 503 11.66 -16.75 0.60
CA GLY A 503 10.56 -17.58 1.08
C GLY A 503 9.20 -16.98 0.72
N HIS A 504 9.03 -15.66 0.90
CA HIS A 504 7.81 -14.92 0.58
C HIS A 504 7.45 -15.05 -0.89
N ILE A 505 8.40 -14.85 -1.81
CA ILE A 505 8.10 -15.00 -3.26
C ILE A 505 7.81 -16.47 -3.63
N ASN A 506 8.39 -17.44 -2.93
CA ASN A 506 8.15 -18.86 -3.20
C ASN A 506 6.72 -19.31 -2.85
N MET A 507 6.02 -18.58 -1.98
CA MET A 507 4.60 -18.79 -1.67
C MET A 507 3.68 -18.62 -2.88
N ALA A 508 4.14 -17.95 -3.94
CA ALA A 508 3.43 -17.89 -5.20
C ALA A 508 3.18 -19.30 -5.80
N LYS A 509 4.02 -20.30 -5.51
CA LYS A 509 3.82 -21.67 -6.00
C LYS A 509 2.50 -22.28 -5.54
N GLY A 510 2.05 -21.98 -4.32
CA GLY A 510 0.74 -22.37 -3.81
C GLY A 510 -0.44 -21.75 -4.59
N LYS A 511 -0.18 -20.76 -5.45
CA LYS A 511 -1.14 -20.12 -6.37
C LYS A 511 -1.01 -20.60 -7.82
N GLY A 512 -0.22 -21.63 -8.08
CA GLY A 512 -0.03 -22.21 -9.41
C GLY A 512 1.18 -21.68 -10.18
N PHE A 513 2.06 -20.91 -9.55
CA PHE A 513 3.34 -20.48 -10.13
C PHE A 513 4.43 -21.56 -9.96
N ASP A 514 5.57 -21.40 -10.65
CA ASP A 514 6.69 -22.34 -10.64
C ASP A 514 8.04 -21.66 -10.32
N ASP A 515 9.13 -22.44 -10.29
CA ASP A 515 10.49 -21.92 -10.03
C ASP A 515 10.90 -20.81 -11.00
N LYS A 516 10.45 -20.94 -12.25
CA LYS A 516 10.78 -19.98 -13.31
C LYS A 516 10.14 -18.63 -13.04
N TYR A 517 8.91 -18.59 -12.52
CA TYR A 517 8.30 -17.35 -12.06
C TYR A 517 9.13 -16.67 -10.96
N VAL A 518 9.59 -17.42 -9.96
CA VAL A 518 10.42 -16.89 -8.86
C VAL A 518 11.75 -16.32 -9.38
N GLU A 519 12.39 -17.00 -10.33
CA GLU A 519 13.61 -16.52 -10.99
C GLU A 519 13.35 -15.24 -11.80
N GLU A 520 12.28 -15.21 -12.59
CA GLU A 520 11.90 -14.05 -13.42
C GLU A 520 11.59 -12.82 -12.54
N GLU A 521 10.84 -12.98 -11.45
CA GLU A 521 10.55 -11.89 -10.50
C GLU A 521 11.82 -11.37 -9.82
N THR A 522 12.71 -12.28 -9.39
CA THR A 522 14.00 -11.90 -8.81
C THR A 522 14.84 -11.10 -9.80
N ALA A 523 14.92 -11.53 -11.05
CA ALA A 523 15.71 -10.84 -12.08
C ALA A 523 15.18 -9.41 -12.34
N LYS A 524 13.85 -9.20 -12.25
CA LYS A 524 13.25 -7.86 -12.42
C LYS A 524 13.59 -6.89 -11.30
N ILE A 525 13.75 -7.36 -10.06
CA ILE A 525 13.96 -6.51 -8.88
C ILE A 525 15.43 -6.37 -8.47
N ALA A 526 16.31 -7.21 -9.01
CA ALA A 526 17.72 -7.34 -8.60
C ALA A 526 18.45 -5.99 -8.44
N GLU A 527 18.25 -5.03 -9.36
CA GLU A 527 18.90 -3.70 -9.31
C GLU A 527 18.53 -2.87 -8.05
N TYR A 528 17.38 -3.15 -7.42
CA TYR A 528 16.88 -2.45 -6.22
C TYR A 528 17.26 -3.14 -4.92
N VAL A 529 17.70 -4.41 -4.99
CA VAL A 529 17.99 -5.24 -3.82
C VAL A 529 19.25 -4.75 -3.12
N LYS A 530 19.16 -4.59 -1.79
CA LYS A 530 20.27 -4.18 -0.91
C LYS A 530 20.46 -5.09 0.29
N HIS A 531 19.43 -5.88 0.57
CA HIS A 531 19.31 -6.75 1.71
C HIS A 531 18.53 -7.99 1.26
N VAL A 532 18.82 -9.15 1.81
CA VAL A 532 18.16 -10.39 1.41
C VAL A 532 17.79 -11.17 2.64
N HIS A 533 16.54 -11.60 2.70
CA HIS A 533 16.09 -12.61 3.65
C HIS A 533 16.10 -13.96 2.96
N VAL A 534 16.83 -14.89 3.57
CA VAL A 534 17.17 -16.19 3.00
C VAL A 534 16.50 -17.26 3.85
N THR A 535 15.24 -17.51 3.52
CA THR A 535 14.37 -18.49 4.17
C THR A 535 13.98 -19.58 3.16
N ASP A 536 13.64 -20.75 3.68
CA ASP A 536 13.13 -21.85 2.86
C ASP A 536 11.71 -22.24 3.31
N ASN A 537 10.90 -22.74 2.38
CA ASN A 537 9.57 -23.26 2.63
C ASN A 537 9.13 -24.16 1.47
N PHE A 538 7.89 -24.68 1.53
CA PHE A 538 7.34 -25.56 0.48
C PHE A 538 6.44 -24.84 -0.53
N GLY A 539 6.26 -23.52 -0.40
CA GLY A 539 5.43 -22.69 -1.26
C GLY A 539 3.95 -22.62 -0.89
N PHE A 540 3.55 -23.15 0.27
CA PHE A 540 2.15 -23.15 0.75
C PHE A 540 1.96 -22.45 2.09
N GLU A 541 2.99 -22.45 2.93
CA GLU A 541 3.04 -21.77 4.22
C GLU A 541 4.42 -21.16 4.40
N ASP A 542 4.47 -20.00 5.05
CA ASP A 542 5.71 -19.31 5.30
C ASP A 542 6.40 -19.89 6.55
N SER A 543 7.02 -21.05 6.37
CA SER A 543 7.54 -21.87 7.47
C SER A 543 8.90 -21.42 8.01
N HIS A 544 9.57 -20.45 7.36
CA HIS A 544 10.91 -19.96 7.72
C HIS A 544 11.92 -21.08 8.05
N LEU A 545 12.03 -22.08 7.17
CA LEU A 545 12.95 -23.20 7.33
C LEU A 545 14.40 -22.76 7.04
N ILE A 546 15.35 -23.58 7.48
CA ILE A 546 16.76 -23.43 7.11
C ILE A 546 16.90 -23.59 5.58
N PRO A 547 17.71 -22.73 4.92
CA PRO A 547 18.03 -22.87 3.50
C PRO A 547 18.41 -24.29 3.10
N GLY A 548 17.77 -24.84 2.06
CA GLY A 548 18.00 -26.19 1.55
C GLY A 548 17.14 -27.28 2.18
N MET A 549 16.22 -26.95 3.09
CA MET A 549 15.24 -27.91 3.64
C MET A 549 13.92 -27.95 2.86
N GLY A 550 13.61 -26.89 2.11
CA GLY A 550 12.36 -26.73 1.39
C GLY A 550 12.54 -26.86 -0.12
N ASN A 551 11.74 -26.09 -0.86
CA ASN A 551 11.75 -26.06 -2.33
C ASN A 551 11.97 -24.66 -2.91
N VAL A 552 12.40 -23.68 -2.11
CA VAL A 552 12.79 -22.38 -2.64
C VAL A 552 13.95 -22.60 -3.63
N PRO A 553 13.91 -22.03 -4.85
CA PRO A 553 15.00 -22.19 -5.83
C PRO A 553 16.18 -21.26 -5.47
N ILE A 554 16.75 -21.44 -4.26
CA ILE A 554 17.70 -20.51 -3.62
C ILE A 554 18.90 -20.22 -4.55
N LYS A 555 19.49 -21.28 -5.12
CA LYS A 555 20.58 -21.14 -6.08
C LYS A 555 20.24 -20.21 -7.24
N LYS A 556 19.06 -20.35 -7.84
CA LYS A 556 18.65 -19.56 -9.01
C LYS A 556 18.40 -18.11 -8.67
N VAL A 557 17.79 -17.86 -7.52
CA VAL A 557 17.58 -16.50 -7.02
C VAL A 557 18.94 -15.83 -6.74
N LEU A 558 19.86 -16.49 -6.06
CA LEU A 558 21.19 -15.94 -5.78
C LEU A 558 22.02 -15.75 -7.06
N GLU A 559 21.98 -16.69 -8.02
CA GLU A 559 22.59 -16.52 -9.35
C GLU A 559 22.01 -15.31 -10.11
N ALA A 560 20.72 -15.01 -9.93
CA ALA A 560 20.09 -13.83 -10.52
C ALA A 560 20.57 -12.53 -9.87
N LEU A 561 20.73 -12.51 -8.54
CA LEU A 561 21.26 -11.36 -7.80
C LEU A 561 22.77 -11.15 -8.04
N GLU A 562 23.55 -12.23 -8.19
CA GLU A 562 25.00 -12.17 -8.47
C GLU A 562 25.31 -11.44 -9.79
N LYS A 563 24.41 -11.53 -10.79
CA LYS A 563 24.56 -10.85 -12.08
C LYS A 563 24.61 -9.32 -11.97
N GLU A 564 24.08 -8.74 -10.89
CA GLU A 564 24.17 -7.30 -10.64
C GLU A 564 25.55 -6.85 -10.15
N GLY A 565 26.43 -7.79 -9.80
CA GLY A 565 27.79 -7.52 -9.35
C GLY A 565 27.89 -6.86 -7.98
N LYS A 566 26.82 -6.93 -7.16
CA LYS A 566 26.74 -6.31 -5.82
C LYS A 566 26.45 -7.31 -4.71
N ILE A 567 26.43 -8.61 -5.00
CA ILE A 567 26.07 -9.65 -4.03
C ILE A 567 27.01 -9.62 -2.80
N ASP A 568 28.28 -9.27 -3.00
CA ASP A 568 29.30 -9.11 -1.95
C ASP A 568 28.98 -8.01 -0.94
N GLU A 569 28.19 -7.00 -1.36
CA GLU A 569 27.76 -5.89 -0.51
C GLU A 569 26.47 -6.20 0.27
N MET A 570 25.76 -7.26 -0.11
CA MET A 570 24.46 -7.62 0.47
C MET A 570 24.62 -8.45 1.74
N LYS A 571 23.83 -8.09 2.76
CA LYS A 571 23.65 -8.90 3.96
C LYS A 571 22.60 -9.97 3.67
N MET A 572 22.93 -11.21 4.02
CA MET A 572 22.06 -12.38 3.85
C MET A 572 21.56 -12.80 5.23
N ILE A 573 20.31 -12.49 5.57
CA ILE A 573 19.73 -12.83 6.88
C ILE A 573 18.92 -14.10 6.74
N VAL A 574 19.31 -15.16 7.43
CA VAL A 574 18.48 -16.37 7.55
C VAL A 574 17.44 -16.16 8.64
N GLU A 575 16.18 -15.97 8.27
CA GLU A 575 15.10 -15.72 9.23
C GLU A 575 14.49 -16.99 9.84
N ALA A 576 15.32 -17.98 10.17
CA ALA A 576 14.87 -19.23 10.76
C ALA A 576 14.77 -19.16 12.30
N GLY A 577 14.27 -18.04 12.84
CA GLY A 577 14.20 -17.79 14.30
C GLY A 577 13.37 -18.84 15.06
N GLY A 578 12.37 -19.45 14.39
CA GLY A 578 11.56 -20.54 14.93
C GLY A 578 12.37 -21.80 15.28
N ILE A 579 13.52 -22.04 14.64
CA ILE A 579 14.39 -23.18 14.93
C ILE A 579 14.93 -23.10 16.36
N ASN A 580 15.25 -21.91 16.85
CA ASN A 580 15.68 -21.73 18.24
C ASN A 580 14.53 -22.02 19.21
N GLN A 581 13.31 -21.61 18.88
CA GLN A 581 12.16 -21.88 19.74
C GLN A 581 11.84 -23.37 19.84
N ALA A 582 11.78 -24.06 18.70
CA ALA A 582 11.39 -25.46 18.57
C ALA A 582 12.50 -26.44 19.01
N PHE A 583 13.76 -26.16 18.69
CA PHE A 583 14.86 -27.11 18.86
C PHE A 583 15.95 -26.62 19.81
N LYS A 584 15.86 -25.41 20.37
CA LYS A 584 16.90 -24.78 21.22
C LYS A 584 18.27 -24.74 20.55
N LYS A 585 18.26 -24.63 19.21
CA LYS A 585 19.46 -24.51 18.36
C LYS A 585 19.38 -23.22 17.57
N LEU A 586 20.48 -22.49 17.51
CA LEU A 586 20.58 -21.30 16.67
C LEU A 586 20.81 -21.71 15.20
N PRO A 587 20.21 -20.98 14.24
CA PRO A 587 20.22 -21.39 12.82
C PRO A 587 21.56 -21.16 12.11
N HIS A 588 22.49 -20.39 12.70
CA HIS A 588 23.68 -19.91 12.02
C HIS A 588 24.59 -21.03 11.48
N GLN A 589 24.95 -22.01 12.31
CA GLN A 589 25.82 -23.12 11.90
C GLN A 589 25.20 -23.99 10.80
N MET A 590 23.89 -24.23 10.88
CA MET A 590 23.16 -24.96 9.84
C MET A 590 23.15 -24.18 8.53
N SER A 591 23.02 -22.86 8.61
CA SER A 591 23.03 -21.96 7.45
C SER A 591 24.40 -21.95 6.76
N LEU A 592 25.50 -21.86 7.52
CA LEU A 592 26.85 -21.97 6.96
C LEU A 592 27.06 -23.31 6.24
N GLY A 593 26.59 -24.40 6.84
CA GLY A 593 26.59 -25.72 6.20
C GLY A 593 25.81 -25.75 4.88
N ALA A 594 24.62 -25.14 4.86
CA ALA A 594 23.74 -25.10 3.69
C ALA A 594 24.33 -24.37 2.48
N PHE A 595 25.19 -23.38 2.71
CA PHE A 595 25.91 -22.67 1.66
C PHE A 595 27.33 -23.20 1.42
N ASN A 596 27.76 -24.25 2.15
CA ASN A 596 29.16 -24.67 2.21
C ASN A 596 30.12 -23.49 2.48
N ALA A 597 29.64 -22.52 3.27
CA ALA A 597 30.35 -21.29 3.58
C ALA A 597 31.33 -21.58 4.72
N GLY A 598 32.56 -21.93 4.36
CA GLY A 598 33.64 -22.19 5.30
C GLY A 598 34.03 -20.97 6.14
N LEU A 599 34.43 -21.20 7.39
CA LEU A 599 35.22 -20.23 8.14
C LEU A 599 36.66 -20.23 7.58
N GLY A 600 37.09 -19.14 6.94
CA GLY A 600 38.48 -18.98 6.47
C GLY A 600 38.92 -19.89 5.32
N GLY A 601 37.99 -20.36 4.47
CA GLY A 601 38.32 -21.15 3.28
C GLY A 601 38.42 -22.66 3.48
N ALA A 602 38.11 -23.18 4.67
CA ALA A 602 37.96 -24.62 4.91
C ALA A 602 36.53 -25.12 4.59
N PRO A 603 36.33 -26.26 3.90
CA PRO A 603 35.00 -26.80 3.61
C PRO A 603 34.17 -27.10 4.87
N SER A 604 32.84 -26.95 4.78
CA SER A 604 31.92 -27.00 5.93
C SER A 604 31.94 -28.33 6.71
N GLY A 605 32.28 -29.44 6.05
CA GLY A 605 32.41 -30.77 6.66
C GLY A 605 33.49 -30.87 7.75
N GLN A 606 34.47 -29.96 7.75
CA GLN A 606 35.53 -29.91 8.78
C GLN A 606 35.25 -28.87 9.90
N THR A 607 34.28 -27.97 9.72
CA THR A 607 33.97 -26.89 10.67
C THR A 607 32.82 -27.20 11.61
N GLY A 608 32.10 -28.32 11.43
CA GLY A 608 30.90 -28.70 12.22
C GLY A 608 31.11 -28.89 13.73
N GLY A 609 32.36 -28.78 14.22
CA GLY A 609 32.72 -28.77 15.64
C GLY A 609 33.58 -27.56 16.07
N MET A 610 33.86 -26.61 15.18
CA MET A 610 34.68 -25.44 15.49
C MET A 610 33.78 -24.29 15.95
N MET A 611 33.72 -24.07 17.26
CA MET A 611 33.33 -22.77 17.82
C MET A 611 34.33 -21.75 17.26
N GLY A 612 33.85 -20.71 16.57
CA GLY A 612 34.74 -19.76 15.90
C GLY A 612 35.64 -19.05 16.91
N ASP A 613 36.94 -19.38 16.89
CA ASP A 613 37.95 -18.61 17.61
C ASP A 613 38.03 -17.21 17.00
N TYR A 614 37.78 -16.18 17.80
CA TYR A 614 38.07 -14.81 17.43
C TYR A 614 39.59 -14.64 17.37
N PHE A 615 40.19 -14.84 16.18
CA PHE A 615 41.61 -14.57 15.96
C PHE A 615 41.89 -13.06 16.09
N GLY A 616 42.31 -12.67 17.30
CA GLY A 616 42.83 -11.33 17.59
C GLY A 616 41.86 -10.36 18.22
N GLY A 617 41.27 -10.70 19.37
CA GLY A 617 40.87 -9.70 20.36
C GLY A 617 42.07 -9.31 21.23
N TYR A 618 42.12 -8.07 21.71
CA TYR A 618 43.23 -7.47 22.48
C TYR A 618 43.50 -8.14 23.87
N GLY A 619 43.03 -9.37 24.11
CA GLY A 619 43.04 -9.98 25.43
C GLY A 619 42.27 -9.13 26.44
N THR A 620 42.59 -9.25 27.73
CA THR A 620 41.98 -8.50 28.83
C THR A 620 42.29 -6.99 28.73
N VAL A 621 41.58 -6.27 27.86
CA VAL A 621 41.70 -4.79 27.78
C VAL A 621 40.87 -4.10 28.85
N SER A 622 39.82 -4.77 29.33
CA SER A 622 38.90 -4.25 30.33
C SER A 622 39.36 -4.68 31.72
N PRO A 623 39.63 -3.74 32.65
CA PRO A 623 39.94 -4.09 34.04
C PRO A 623 38.80 -4.91 34.66
N GLU A 624 39.13 -5.92 35.48
CA GLU A 624 38.16 -6.78 36.20
C GLU A 624 37.09 -5.98 36.98
N GLN A 625 37.44 -4.75 37.36
CA GLN A 625 36.54 -3.75 37.94
C GLN A 625 35.34 -3.38 37.06
N HIS A 626 35.45 -3.38 35.73
CA HIS A 626 34.33 -3.07 34.84
C HIS A 626 33.32 -4.22 34.76
N HIS A 627 33.80 -5.47 34.79
CA HIS A 627 32.94 -6.67 34.83
C HIS A 627 32.17 -6.79 36.15
N THR A 628 32.77 -6.32 37.25
CA THR A 628 32.17 -6.30 38.58
C THR A 628 31.26 -5.09 38.83
N MET A 629 31.46 -3.96 38.12
CA MET A 629 30.63 -2.75 38.27
C MET A 629 29.44 -2.65 37.32
N TYR A 630 29.54 -3.14 36.07
CA TYR A 630 28.52 -2.86 35.04
C TYR A 630 27.53 -4.00 34.73
N GLY A 631 27.85 -5.27 35.05
CA GLY A 631 26.91 -6.41 35.04
C GLY A 631 26.29 -6.84 33.68
N ALA A 632 25.93 -8.12 33.59
CA ALA A 632 25.18 -8.85 32.54
C ALA A 632 25.70 -8.85 31.08
N GLY A 633 25.94 -7.68 30.48
CA GLY A 633 26.32 -7.56 29.05
C GLY A 633 27.73 -8.08 28.76
N PHE A 634 28.70 -7.67 29.58
CA PHE A 634 30.10 -8.04 29.42
C PHE A 634 30.46 -9.39 30.07
N THR A 635 29.71 -9.82 31.10
CA THR A 635 29.97 -11.07 31.82
C THR A 635 29.65 -12.31 30.98
N THR A 636 28.85 -12.16 29.93
CA THR A 636 28.40 -13.27 29.08
C THR A 636 29.05 -13.30 27.70
N MET A 637 29.95 -12.37 27.36
CA MET A 637 30.70 -12.42 26.09
C MET A 637 31.78 -13.54 26.09
N PRO A 638 32.27 -13.98 24.92
CA PRO A 638 33.47 -14.82 24.84
C PRO A 638 34.69 -14.16 25.48
N ALA A 639 35.58 -14.94 26.11
CA ALA A 639 36.75 -14.44 26.83
C ALA A 639 37.71 -13.65 25.92
N GLU A 640 37.80 -14.07 24.66
CA GLU A 640 38.59 -13.47 23.58
C GLU A 640 38.13 -12.04 23.25
N LEU A 641 36.87 -11.72 23.57
CA LEU A 641 36.24 -10.41 23.38
C LEU A 641 36.14 -9.61 24.69
N GLY A 642 36.87 -10.02 25.73
CA GLY A 642 36.80 -9.40 27.05
C GLY A 642 35.65 -9.92 27.92
N GLY A 643 35.14 -11.12 27.68
CA GLY A 643 34.20 -11.82 28.56
C GLY A 643 34.81 -12.28 29.89
N GLN A 644 33.97 -12.65 30.85
CA GLN A 644 34.44 -13.19 32.13
C GLN A 644 34.98 -14.61 31.97
N MET A 645 36.18 -14.88 32.51
CA MET A 645 36.78 -16.22 32.54
C MET A 645 35.90 -17.20 33.33
N PRO A 646 35.81 -18.48 32.91
CA PRO A 646 35.18 -19.54 33.70
C PRO A 646 35.81 -19.58 35.10
N GLY A 647 35.01 -19.32 36.15
CA GLY A 647 35.45 -19.30 37.56
C GLY A 647 35.44 -17.94 38.25
N GLY A 648 35.23 -16.83 37.52
CA GLY A 648 34.94 -15.53 38.13
C GLY A 648 33.46 -15.40 38.50
N GLN A 649 33.13 -15.10 39.75
CA GLN A 649 31.74 -14.80 40.14
C GLN A 649 31.43 -13.31 40.03
N SER A 650 30.36 -12.96 39.30
CA SER A 650 29.72 -11.64 39.36
C SER A 650 29.20 -11.38 40.78
N ARG A 651 29.49 -10.19 41.34
CA ARG A 651 29.00 -9.77 42.66
C ARG A 651 27.67 -8.99 42.61
N PHE A 652 27.07 -8.86 41.43
CA PHE A 652 25.83 -8.10 41.23
C PHE A 652 24.59 -9.00 41.43
N GLY A 653 23.66 -8.57 42.29
CA GLY A 653 22.42 -9.31 42.54
C GLY A 653 21.50 -9.33 41.31
N GLY A 654 21.06 -10.52 40.90
CA GLY A 654 20.11 -10.71 39.79
C GLY A 654 20.63 -11.52 38.60
N THR A 655 21.86 -12.05 38.65
CA THR A 655 22.34 -12.96 37.59
C THR A 655 21.66 -14.34 37.75
N PRO A 656 21.04 -14.93 36.70
CA PRO A 656 20.65 -16.33 36.76
C PRO A 656 21.91 -17.18 36.96
N MET A 657 21.90 -18.03 37.98
CA MET A 657 22.90 -19.07 38.11
C MET A 657 22.64 -20.07 36.98
N ALA A 658 23.49 -20.06 35.95
CA ALA A 658 23.59 -21.09 34.93
C ALA A 658 25.05 -21.51 34.80
#